data_AF-A0A5N7WAE0-F1
#
_entry.id   AF-A0A5N7WAE0-F1
#
_cell.length_a   1.000
_cell.length_b   1.000
_cell.length_c   1.000
_cell.angle_alpha   90.00
_cell.angle_beta   90.00
_cell.angle_gamma   90.00
#
_symmetry.space_group_name_H-M   'P 1'
#
loop_
_entity.id
_entity.type
_entity.pdbx_description
1 polymer ?
#
loop_
_entity_poly.entity_id
_entity_poly.type
_entity_poly.pdbx_seq_one_letter_code
_entity_poly.pdbx_strand_id
1 'polypeptide(L)'
;MERHIKWFDLARFGAALRVVPESPLRGVAVTCLEIRDRDLYQRMYGWPTDREVTADERRALHESFTQAKQDLGFGEQPQPVSVGSYENNDFKQYLRFFSTKTEFSLSDLRRLCPGLDAEDLRDMPVDEIRLVAEPEAGMDGEWAAFADRVLAAENKGVWTPVANPFEKPFAESGAIPEADPRLSRQEFPLLGGNTVSRHYGMSDRLHRANYRQNALVPFYADLESAQADGWKREDLQQVDLPYAAPLWVTRAGQIIALKDVRFAPEIMDIGPEQYYSAGPGGLIVSAIREAKGIAPVVAKAVENWREWGASPEKLEMPDLLWGSITGVVSAVEELRQRHPRLPSDVKHLTDGNEAERGGSVRAKPLTDITEGDVRLLALTASRFVPMADAEQVELAGLLGAALKRGHELMADHAKELAKQKLRELAETVQTDAAAPGDGKVKHVDAGEKIGGARKDYARRSLTIEDLDSMNDMERKTYVLKKNVWASLNYQQMREDGVTPQAAIAIKYLKDAINVEPDRRHSMIADDPEGEYIRAVGAVRDAMAEVKTLDDFKDACIRLFKAGRGDSNYIYGGSAFQVAIGSDASHLLYDSERSYGWGENVNTEAVVPQKIRSEISKRERRVAGWGQTATEEQLWGTLIKAKREKSEAEKEAEAEKADQDRELHRPHLDRVERSGEDWRSGRDIVADDLIEHFGFRAVEFGNWLPQDERQQVLNMAFDSLCDLADALDIPPSGVSFDGELAVAFGSRGRGGKHAALAHFEPARFVINLTRMKGAGSLAHEWMHALDFHLGEKAGYASEQREGDPRGSVMGALSHAMKRRPGDAEDIHSRASANARRGADNALSWLYLQSEETRRHLKDVMESLHQKAATDFTEKAARHIEAIKGNPSFSETGIGPAGAVVWEALSGMEEEIFETLRKGCDNKPGFTKVKDKVEGNIAYMVRNLALACTVEAARELQVDLPLSFRSGANGRDTAFHEQAKQLDKTRSAPYWATTRELFARAGAAYVLDQLDAKGARSDYLVYGADEQRYASHPVGNPNPTGSDRRVLAEHFNNLMAEYRLRCVSRAEADTGVEP
;
A
#
# COMPACT_ATOMS: atom_id res chain seq x y z
N MET A 1 -56.57 -42.40 -5.24
CA MET A 1 -56.28 -43.23 -6.43
C MET A 1 -55.33 -42.44 -7.30
N GLU A 2 -54.14 -42.96 -7.52
CA GLU A 2 -53.10 -42.34 -8.34
C GLU A 2 -53.53 -42.37 -9.82
N ARG A 3 -53.68 -41.20 -10.44
CA ARG A 3 -54.15 -41.08 -11.82
C ARG A 3 -52.99 -41.43 -12.75
N HIS A 4 -53.22 -42.33 -13.70
CA HIS A 4 -52.23 -42.73 -14.70
C HIS A 4 -52.63 -42.21 -16.09
N ILE A 5 -51.62 -41.92 -16.93
CA ILE A 5 -51.81 -41.51 -18.32
C ILE A 5 -50.71 -42.11 -19.19
N LYS A 6 -51.04 -42.43 -20.44
CA LYS A 6 -50.10 -42.96 -21.42
C LYS A 6 -49.06 -41.89 -21.79
N TRP A 7 -47.78 -42.15 -21.49
CA TRP A 7 -46.68 -41.20 -21.61
C TRP A 7 -45.36 -41.89 -21.98
N PHE A 8 -44.42 -41.14 -22.57
CA PHE A 8 -43.10 -41.69 -22.92
C PHE A 8 -42.17 -41.70 -21.70
N ASP A 9 -41.77 -42.90 -21.28
CA ASP A 9 -40.80 -43.14 -20.22
C ASP A 9 -39.37 -43.00 -20.77
N LEU A 10 -38.74 -41.86 -20.47
CA LEU A 10 -37.38 -41.56 -20.93
C LEU A 10 -36.30 -41.91 -19.88
N ALA A 11 -36.67 -42.56 -18.77
CA ALA A 11 -35.76 -42.76 -17.64
C ALA A 11 -34.50 -43.55 -18.02
N ARG A 12 -34.62 -44.54 -18.93
CA ARG A 12 -33.49 -45.33 -19.43
C ARG A 12 -32.46 -44.52 -20.22
N PHE A 13 -32.82 -43.32 -20.66
CA PHE A 13 -31.93 -42.37 -21.33
C PHE A 13 -31.33 -41.36 -20.37
N GLY A 14 -31.66 -41.39 -19.07
CA GLY A 14 -31.23 -40.36 -18.11
C GLY A 14 -32.02 -39.06 -18.22
N ALA A 15 -33.22 -39.08 -18.84
CA ALA A 15 -34.07 -37.92 -19.04
C ALA A 15 -35.54 -38.18 -18.68
N ALA A 16 -36.35 -37.13 -18.67
CA ALA A 16 -37.80 -37.19 -18.52
C ALA A 16 -38.47 -36.11 -19.37
N LEU A 17 -39.55 -36.46 -20.07
CA LEU A 17 -40.44 -35.48 -20.68
C LEU A 17 -41.53 -35.13 -19.65
N ARG A 18 -41.65 -33.85 -19.30
CA ARG A 18 -42.48 -33.37 -18.21
C ARG A 18 -43.54 -32.39 -18.69
N VAL A 19 -44.69 -32.36 -18.02
CA VAL A 19 -45.72 -31.33 -18.19
C VAL A 19 -45.52 -30.25 -17.14
N VAL A 20 -45.39 -28.99 -17.57
CA VAL A 20 -45.22 -27.85 -16.66
C VAL A 20 -46.59 -27.38 -16.20
N PRO A 21 -46.80 -27.11 -14.90
CA PRO A 21 -48.05 -26.53 -14.41
C PRO A 21 -48.39 -25.22 -15.14
N GLU A 22 -49.67 -25.05 -15.44
CA GLU A 22 -50.17 -23.81 -16.02
C GLU A 22 -49.87 -22.64 -15.07
N SER A 23 -49.27 -21.59 -15.63
CA SER A 23 -49.04 -20.33 -14.92
C SER A 23 -49.84 -19.24 -15.62
N PRO A 24 -50.70 -18.49 -14.89
CA PRO A 24 -51.44 -17.37 -15.47
C PRO A 24 -50.52 -16.27 -16.03
N LEU A 25 -49.25 -16.24 -15.60
CA LEU A 25 -48.24 -15.31 -16.14
C LEU A 25 -47.76 -15.70 -17.53
N ARG A 26 -47.70 -17.00 -17.85
CA ARG A 26 -47.33 -17.49 -19.19
C ARG A 26 -48.52 -17.39 -20.15
N GLY A 27 -49.70 -17.78 -19.70
CA GLY A 27 -50.92 -17.80 -20.52
C GLY A 27 -50.91 -18.87 -21.62
N VAL A 28 -49.94 -19.79 -21.60
CA VAL A 28 -49.82 -20.94 -22.50
C VAL A 28 -49.35 -22.18 -21.74
N ALA A 29 -49.73 -23.35 -22.22
CA ALA A 29 -49.22 -24.63 -21.72
C ALA A 29 -47.77 -24.85 -22.20
N VAL A 30 -46.95 -25.47 -21.34
CA VAL A 30 -45.52 -25.69 -21.61
C VAL A 30 -45.14 -27.11 -21.22
N THR A 31 -44.25 -27.72 -22.00
CA THR A 31 -43.59 -28.99 -21.65
C THR A 31 -42.11 -28.76 -21.40
N CYS A 32 -41.50 -29.69 -20.66
CA CYS A 32 -40.09 -29.61 -20.28
C CYS A 32 -39.40 -30.94 -20.57
N LEU A 33 -38.32 -30.91 -21.35
CA LEU A 33 -37.35 -32.00 -21.39
C LEU A 33 -36.34 -31.78 -20.26
N GLU A 34 -36.33 -32.67 -19.28
CA GLU A 34 -35.43 -32.63 -18.14
C GLU A 34 -34.37 -33.72 -18.27
N ILE A 35 -33.10 -33.35 -18.37
CA ILE A 35 -31.96 -34.27 -18.35
C ILE A 35 -31.45 -34.35 -16.91
N ARG A 36 -31.50 -35.55 -16.33
CA ARG A 36 -31.21 -35.83 -14.91
C ARG A 36 -29.85 -36.48 -14.70
N ASP A 37 -29.42 -37.29 -15.67
CA ASP A 37 -28.10 -37.91 -15.72
C ASP A 37 -27.45 -37.53 -17.05
N ARG A 38 -26.58 -36.52 -16.99
CA ARG A 38 -25.90 -36.00 -18.18
C ARG A 38 -25.06 -37.10 -18.81
N ASP A 39 -24.24 -37.81 -18.05
CA ASP A 39 -23.29 -38.78 -18.59
C ASP A 39 -24.00 -39.98 -19.22
N LEU A 40 -25.12 -40.42 -18.66
CA LEU A 40 -25.99 -41.42 -19.29
C LEU A 40 -26.63 -40.88 -20.57
N TYR A 41 -27.20 -39.67 -20.54
CA TYR A 41 -27.85 -39.07 -21.71
C TYR A 41 -26.87 -38.86 -22.86
N GLN A 42 -25.66 -38.38 -22.57
CA GLN A 42 -24.58 -38.20 -23.55
C GLN A 42 -24.19 -39.54 -24.19
N ARG A 43 -23.98 -40.59 -23.39
CA ARG A 43 -23.64 -41.94 -23.91
C ARG A 43 -24.75 -42.52 -24.78
N MET A 44 -26.01 -42.41 -24.35
CA MET A 44 -27.16 -42.93 -25.09
C MET A 44 -27.43 -42.17 -26.39
N TYR A 45 -27.15 -40.86 -26.41
CA TYR A 45 -27.21 -40.06 -27.63
C TYR A 45 -26.05 -40.37 -28.60
N GLY A 46 -25.03 -41.11 -28.15
CA GLY A 46 -23.84 -41.43 -28.92
C GLY A 46 -22.77 -40.33 -28.90
N TRP A 47 -22.75 -39.46 -27.89
CA TRP A 47 -21.65 -38.51 -27.70
C TRP A 47 -20.42 -39.26 -27.13
N PRO A 48 -19.29 -39.27 -27.86
CA PRO A 48 -18.11 -40.04 -27.45
C PRO A 48 -17.39 -39.35 -26.29
N THR A 49 -17.12 -40.09 -25.21
CA THR A 49 -16.37 -39.61 -24.03
C THR A 49 -14.85 -39.80 -24.14
N ASP A 50 -14.34 -40.44 -25.21
CA ASP A 50 -12.92 -40.75 -25.41
C ASP A 50 -12.38 -40.43 -26.82
N ARG A 51 -11.03 -40.37 -26.93
CA ARG A 51 -10.16 -39.84 -28.01
C ARG A 51 -10.36 -40.35 -29.45
N GLU A 52 -11.34 -41.19 -29.75
CA GLU A 52 -11.44 -41.90 -31.04
C GLU A 52 -12.37 -41.25 -32.09
N VAL A 53 -12.99 -40.10 -31.80
CA VAL A 53 -13.92 -39.43 -32.72
C VAL A 53 -13.42 -38.05 -33.13
N THR A 54 -13.52 -37.75 -34.43
CA THR A 54 -13.03 -36.49 -35.01
C THR A 54 -13.80 -35.28 -34.49
N ALA A 55 -13.21 -34.08 -34.63
CA ALA A 55 -13.86 -32.83 -34.23
C ALA A 55 -15.12 -32.52 -35.08
N ASP A 56 -15.18 -33.04 -36.32
CA ASP A 56 -16.29 -32.80 -37.24
C ASP A 56 -17.49 -33.72 -36.95
N GLU A 57 -17.26 -34.98 -36.57
CA GLU A 57 -18.33 -35.91 -36.14
C GLU A 57 -19.00 -35.44 -34.83
N ARG A 58 -18.21 -34.94 -33.87
CA ARG A 58 -18.75 -34.31 -32.66
C ARG A 58 -19.59 -33.07 -32.96
N ARG A 59 -19.17 -32.27 -33.94
CA ARG A 59 -19.90 -31.07 -34.37
C ARG A 59 -21.23 -31.44 -35.02
N ALA A 60 -21.25 -32.41 -35.93
CA ALA A 60 -22.47 -32.87 -36.60
C ALA A 60 -23.51 -33.45 -35.62
N LEU A 61 -23.07 -34.20 -34.60
CA LEU A 61 -23.97 -34.72 -33.55
C LEU A 61 -24.56 -33.60 -32.69
N HIS A 62 -23.77 -32.58 -32.36
CA HIS A 62 -24.24 -31.41 -31.62
C HIS A 62 -25.22 -30.56 -32.44
N GLU A 63 -24.94 -30.36 -33.73
CA GLU A 63 -25.83 -29.67 -34.68
C GLU A 63 -27.16 -30.41 -34.84
N SER A 64 -27.13 -31.74 -34.99
CA SER A 64 -28.34 -32.56 -35.10
C SER A 64 -29.23 -32.49 -33.86
N PHE A 65 -28.65 -32.56 -32.67
CA PHE A 65 -29.38 -32.38 -31.40
C PHE A 65 -29.97 -30.97 -31.29
N THR A 66 -29.18 -29.95 -31.63
CA THR A 66 -29.60 -28.55 -31.60
C THR A 66 -30.78 -28.32 -32.56
N GLN A 67 -30.71 -28.84 -33.78
CA GLN A 67 -31.79 -28.76 -34.76
C GLN A 67 -33.04 -29.50 -34.28
N ALA A 68 -32.90 -30.70 -33.69
CA ALA A 68 -34.04 -31.45 -33.16
C ALA A 68 -34.74 -30.69 -32.02
N LYS A 69 -33.99 -30.05 -31.12
CA LYS A 69 -34.56 -29.19 -30.08
C LYS A 69 -35.33 -28.01 -30.68
N GLN A 70 -34.72 -27.28 -31.62
CA GLN A 70 -35.31 -26.12 -32.28
C GLN A 70 -36.61 -26.49 -33.01
N ASP A 71 -36.61 -27.56 -33.80
CA ASP A 71 -37.79 -28.03 -34.55
C ASP A 71 -38.96 -28.42 -33.62
N LEU A 72 -38.65 -28.86 -32.41
CA LEU A 72 -39.63 -29.25 -31.40
C LEU A 72 -39.98 -28.11 -30.43
N GLY A 73 -39.48 -26.90 -30.70
CA GLY A 73 -39.77 -25.69 -29.93
C GLY A 73 -39.09 -25.62 -28.57
N PHE A 74 -38.09 -26.48 -28.30
CA PHE A 74 -37.30 -26.41 -27.08
C PHE A 74 -36.27 -25.27 -27.15
N GLY A 75 -36.11 -24.55 -26.03
CA GLY A 75 -35.09 -23.49 -25.92
C GLY A 75 -33.66 -23.97 -26.23
N GLU A 76 -32.82 -23.05 -26.73
CA GLU A 76 -31.43 -23.38 -27.08
C GLU A 76 -30.56 -23.64 -25.83
N GLN A 77 -30.70 -22.78 -24.82
CA GLN A 77 -29.95 -22.85 -23.56
C GLN A 77 -30.80 -23.53 -22.47
N PRO A 78 -30.27 -24.54 -21.76
CA PRO A 78 -31.01 -25.14 -20.66
C PRO A 78 -31.08 -24.20 -19.45
N GLN A 79 -32.14 -24.35 -18.66
CA GLN A 79 -32.16 -23.89 -17.27
C GLN A 79 -31.44 -24.94 -16.40
N PRO A 80 -30.30 -24.62 -15.80
CA PRO A 80 -29.68 -25.49 -14.80
C PRO A 80 -30.47 -25.41 -13.49
N VAL A 81 -30.72 -26.55 -12.87
CA VAL A 81 -31.42 -26.66 -11.58
C VAL A 81 -30.65 -27.60 -10.67
N SER A 82 -30.41 -27.17 -9.43
CA SER A 82 -29.79 -28.00 -8.40
C SER A 82 -30.88 -28.67 -7.58
N VAL A 83 -30.84 -29.99 -7.45
CA VAL A 83 -31.82 -30.78 -6.69
C VAL A 83 -31.07 -31.57 -5.61
N GLY A 84 -31.38 -31.36 -4.34
CA GLY A 84 -30.63 -31.96 -3.23
C GLY A 84 -30.84 -31.26 -1.89
N SER A 85 -30.08 -31.67 -0.87
CA SER A 85 -30.14 -31.12 0.49
C SER A 85 -28.93 -30.25 0.80
N TYR A 86 -29.17 -29.00 1.23
CA TYR A 86 -28.13 -28.10 1.74
C TYR A 86 -27.46 -28.63 3.01
N GLU A 87 -28.19 -29.37 3.86
CA GLU A 87 -27.65 -29.94 5.11
C GLU A 87 -26.55 -30.99 4.86
N ASN A 88 -26.64 -31.75 3.77
CA ASN A 88 -25.72 -32.83 3.45
C ASN A 88 -24.76 -32.51 2.29
N ASN A 89 -24.86 -31.32 1.69
CA ASN A 89 -24.08 -30.88 0.53
C ASN A 89 -24.10 -31.88 -0.65
N ASP A 90 -25.22 -32.59 -0.82
CA ASP A 90 -25.43 -33.59 -1.89
C ASP A 90 -26.45 -33.04 -2.89
N PHE A 91 -25.94 -32.38 -3.94
CA PHE A 91 -26.75 -31.77 -5.00
C PHE A 91 -26.52 -32.45 -6.34
N LYS A 92 -27.62 -32.77 -7.03
CA LYS A 92 -27.62 -33.19 -8.43
C LYS A 92 -27.96 -32.01 -9.33
N GLN A 93 -27.26 -31.90 -10.46
CA GLN A 93 -27.51 -30.86 -11.47
C GLN A 93 -28.40 -31.41 -12.58
N TYR A 94 -29.59 -30.85 -12.73
CA TYR A 94 -30.51 -31.15 -13.82
C TYR A 94 -30.48 -30.03 -14.87
N LEU A 95 -30.72 -30.39 -16.13
CA LEU A 95 -30.84 -29.44 -17.24
C LEU A 95 -32.26 -29.50 -17.80
N ARG A 96 -32.98 -28.38 -17.75
CA ARG A 96 -34.37 -28.27 -18.23
C ARG A 96 -34.44 -27.46 -19.52
N PHE A 97 -35.11 -28.00 -20.53
CA PHE A 97 -35.44 -27.31 -21.78
C PHE A 97 -36.96 -27.21 -21.91
N PHE A 98 -37.48 -26.01 -22.13
CA PHE A 98 -38.91 -25.76 -22.17
C PHE A 98 -39.40 -25.55 -23.61
N SER A 99 -40.61 -26.03 -23.92
CA SER A 99 -41.27 -25.87 -25.21
C SER A 99 -42.76 -25.56 -25.07
N THR A 100 -43.32 -24.73 -25.96
CA THR A 100 -44.77 -24.53 -26.07
C THR A 100 -45.46 -25.67 -26.81
N LYS A 101 -44.71 -26.62 -27.39
CA LYS A 101 -45.26 -27.85 -27.98
C LYS A 101 -45.72 -28.77 -26.85
N THR A 102 -46.98 -29.17 -26.87
CA THR A 102 -47.59 -30.01 -25.83
C THR A 102 -47.83 -31.46 -26.27
N GLU A 103 -47.66 -31.75 -27.56
CA GLU A 103 -47.90 -33.05 -28.17
C GLU A 103 -46.64 -33.52 -28.90
N PHE A 104 -46.22 -34.76 -28.70
CA PHE A 104 -45.00 -35.31 -29.30
C PHE A 104 -45.28 -36.68 -29.93
N SER A 105 -44.83 -36.87 -31.17
CA SER A 105 -44.83 -38.19 -31.80
C SER A 105 -43.60 -39.01 -31.38
N LEU A 106 -43.65 -40.33 -31.56
CA LEU A 106 -42.48 -41.20 -31.37
C LEU A 106 -41.31 -40.76 -32.26
N SER A 107 -41.60 -40.36 -33.52
CA SER A 107 -40.57 -39.84 -34.43
C SER A 107 -39.95 -38.53 -33.94
N ASP A 108 -40.74 -37.65 -33.30
CA ASP A 108 -40.22 -36.41 -32.72
C ASP A 108 -39.22 -36.74 -31.60
N LEU A 109 -39.63 -37.55 -30.62
CA LEU A 109 -38.80 -37.85 -29.46
C LEU A 109 -37.59 -38.73 -29.79
N ARG A 110 -37.65 -39.58 -30.82
CA ARG A 110 -36.49 -40.33 -31.32
C ARG A 110 -35.34 -39.44 -31.78
N ARG A 111 -35.63 -38.22 -32.24
CA ARG A 111 -34.61 -37.23 -32.62
C ARG A 111 -33.88 -36.65 -31.40
N LEU A 112 -34.50 -36.71 -30.22
CA LEU A 112 -33.92 -36.27 -28.94
C LEU A 112 -33.36 -37.43 -28.12
N CYS A 113 -33.90 -38.64 -28.28
CA CYS A 113 -33.47 -39.85 -27.61
C CYS A 113 -33.28 -40.97 -28.67
N PRO A 114 -32.11 -41.02 -29.34
CA PRO A 114 -31.80 -42.09 -30.29
C PRO A 114 -31.95 -43.46 -29.64
N GLY A 115 -32.75 -44.34 -30.25
CA GLY A 115 -33.06 -45.67 -29.69
C GLY A 115 -34.37 -45.77 -28.92
N LEU A 116 -35.11 -44.66 -28.72
CA LEU A 116 -36.49 -44.69 -28.21
C LEU A 116 -37.39 -45.54 -29.13
N ASP A 117 -38.29 -46.33 -28.56
CA ASP A 117 -39.19 -47.21 -29.32
C ASP A 117 -40.62 -47.19 -28.75
N ALA A 118 -41.52 -47.96 -29.35
CA ALA A 118 -42.93 -47.94 -28.98
C ALA A 118 -43.21 -48.54 -27.59
N GLU A 119 -42.30 -49.36 -27.04
CA GLU A 119 -42.44 -50.00 -25.73
C GLU A 119 -42.14 -49.04 -24.57
N ASP A 120 -41.51 -47.88 -24.86
CA ASP A 120 -41.31 -46.79 -23.92
C ASP A 120 -42.58 -45.96 -23.68
N LEU A 121 -43.64 -46.16 -24.47
CA LEU A 121 -44.93 -45.50 -24.26
C LEU A 121 -45.79 -46.31 -23.27
N ARG A 122 -45.78 -45.90 -21.99
CA ARG A 122 -46.34 -46.65 -20.86
C ARG A 122 -47.40 -45.84 -20.12
N ASP A 123 -48.27 -46.52 -19.38
CA ASP A 123 -49.17 -45.85 -18.43
C ASP A 123 -48.35 -45.42 -17.20
N MET A 124 -48.13 -44.12 -17.03
CA MET A 124 -47.31 -43.56 -15.96
C MET A 124 -48.16 -42.74 -14.98
N PRO A 125 -47.80 -42.69 -13.68
CA PRO A 125 -48.43 -41.80 -12.71
C PRO A 125 -48.32 -40.33 -13.15
N VAL A 126 -49.38 -39.55 -13.00
CA VAL A 126 -49.37 -38.11 -13.32
C VAL A 126 -48.33 -37.35 -12.51
N ASP A 127 -48.06 -37.74 -11.27
CA ASP A 127 -47.05 -37.11 -10.41
C ASP A 127 -45.61 -37.37 -10.92
N GLU A 128 -45.37 -38.48 -11.62
CA GLU A 128 -44.11 -38.77 -12.31
C GLU A 128 -43.97 -38.05 -13.65
N ILE A 129 -45.03 -37.43 -14.17
CA ILE A 129 -45.02 -36.69 -15.44
C ILE A 129 -45.02 -35.18 -15.20
N ARG A 130 -45.71 -34.72 -14.15
CA ARG A 130 -45.75 -33.32 -13.78
C ARG A 130 -44.35 -32.85 -13.38
N LEU A 131 -43.97 -31.66 -13.86
CA LEU A 131 -42.83 -30.95 -13.30
C LEU A 131 -43.29 -30.33 -11.98
N VAL A 132 -42.83 -30.90 -10.87
CA VAL A 132 -43.00 -30.32 -9.54
C VAL A 132 -41.75 -29.48 -9.28
N ALA A 133 -41.93 -28.20 -8.93
CA ALA A 133 -40.82 -27.46 -8.34
C ALA A 133 -40.49 -28.15 -7.01
N GLU A 134 -39.22 -28.46 -6.77
CA GLU A 134 -38.78 -29.06 -5.50
C GLU A 134 -38.03 -27.99 -4.69
N PRO A 135 -38.71 -26.89 -4.27
CA PRO A 135 -38.07 -25.96 -3.35
C PRO A 135 -37.87 -26.66 -2.00
N GLU A 136 -37.00 -26.13 -1.14
CA GLU A 136 -36.87 -26.68 0.21
C GLU A 136 -38.23 -26.65 0.93
N ALA A 137 -38.50 -27.68 1.74
CA ALA A 137 -39.77 -27.81 2.43
C ALA A 137 -40.04 -26.57 3.31
N GLY A 138 -41.10 -25.81 2.98
CA GLY A 138 -41.48 -24.59 3.69
C GLY A 138 -41.29 -23.28 2.91
N MET A 139 -40.55 -23.26 1.80
CA MET A 139 -40.28 -22.04 1.02
C MET A 139 -41.55 -21.35 0.48
N ASP A 140 -42.57 -22.11 0.05
CA ASP A 140 -43.86 -21.55 -0.41
C ASP A 140 -44.52 -20.72 0.70
N GLY A 141 -44.40 -21.17 1.96
CA GLY A 141 -44.90 -20.47 3.13
C GLY A 141 -44.11 -19.20 3.43
N GLU A 142 -42.79 -19.22 3.24
CA GLU A 142 -41.93 -18.04 3.38
C GLU A 142 -42.25 -16.97 2.34
N TRP A 143 -42.39 -17.35 1.07
CA TRP A 143 -42.75 -16.41 0.00
C TRP A 143 -44.15 -15.83 0.18
N ALA A 144 -45.13 -16.64 0.61
CA ALA A 144 -46.45 -16.14 0.96
C ALA A 144 -46.38 -15.11 2.10
N ALA A 145 -45.67 -15.44 3.19
CA ALA A 145 -45.50 -14.54 4.32
C ALA A 145 -44.70 -13.28 3.98
N PHE A 146 -43.74 -13.36 3.05
CA PHE A 146 -42.99 -12.21 2.55
C PHE A 146 -43.85 -11.32 1.66
N ALA A 147 -44.65 -11.91 0.77
CA ALA A 147 -45.56 -11.14 -0.08
C ALA A 147 -46.59 -10.37 0.76
N ASP A 148 -47.22 -11.03 1.73
CA ASP A 148 -48.26 -10.43 2.56
C ASP A 148 -47.73 -9.37 3.54
N ARG A 149 -46.46 -9.48 3.98
CA ARG A 149 -45.87 -8.54 4.96
C ARG A 149 -44.99 -7.45 4.33
N VAL A 150 -44.21 -7.80 3.31
CA VAL A 150 -43.20 -6.91 2.72
C VAL A 150 -43.67 -6.36 1.39
N LEU A 151 -43.99 -7.20 0.40
CA LEU A 151 -44.43 -6.71 -0.93
C LEU A 151 -45.74 -5.92 -0.87
N ALA A 152 -46.69 -6.37 -0.04
CA ALA A 152 -47.95 -5.66 0.18
C ALA A 152 -47.78 -4.29 0.83
N ALA A 153 -46.81 -4.14 1.74
CA ALA A 153 -46.49 -2.85 2.34
C ALA A 153 -45.71 -1.96 1.37
N GLU A 154 -44.75 -2.54 0.66
CA GLU A 154 -43.89 -1.86 -0.30
C GLU A 154 -44.65 -1.30 -1.50
N ASN A 155 -45.45 -2.14 -2.16
CA ASN A 155 -46.15 -1.80 -3.40
C ASN A 155 -47.56 -1.24 -3.14
N LYS A 156 -47.74 -0.57 -1.99
CA LYS A 156 -48.99 0.08 -1.62
C LYS A 156 -49.09 1.46 -2.27
N GLY A 157 -50.24 1.73 -2.89
CA GLY A 157 -50.56 3.02 -3.50
C GLY A 157 -49.58 3.44 -4.59
N VAL A 158 -49.04 2.48 -5.35
CA VAL A 158 -48.14 2.74 -6.47
C VAL A 158 -48.93 3.18 -7.71
N TRP A 159 -48.24 3.83 -8.65
CA TRP A 159 -48.84 4.35 -9.87
C TRP A 159 -48.48 3.47 -11.06
N THR A 160 -49.48 2.92 -11.74
CA THR A 160 -49.28 2.07 -12.93
C THR A 160 -50.09 2.60 -14.11
N PRO A 161 -49.66 2.39 -15.37
CA PRO A 161 -50.48 2.66 -16.54
C PRO A 161 -51.85 1.97 -16.46
N VAL A 162 -52.91 2.67 -16.87
CA VAL A 162 -54.26 2.08 -16.95
C VAL A 162 -54.28 0.87 -17.89
N ALA A 163 -53.55 0.97 -19.01
CA ALA A 163 -53.26 -0.14 -19.91
C ALA A 163 -51.81 -0.59 -19.72
N ASN A 164 -51.59 -1.80 -19.21
CA ASN A 164 -50.25 -2.34 -19.02
C ASN A 164 -49.55 -2.52 -20.40
N PRO A 165 -48.44 -1.82 -20.68
CA PRO A 165 -47.78 -1.87 -21.99
C PRO A 165 -47.18 -3.25 -22.34
N PHE A 166 -46.97 -4.11 -21.33
CA PHE A 166 -46.50 -5.47 -21.56
C PHE A 166 -47.64 -6.47 -21.81
N GLU A 167 -48.90 -6.08 -21.62
CA GLU A 167 -50.07 -6.95 -21.79
C GLU A 167 -50.31 -7.29 -23.26
N LYS A 168 -49.70 -8.39 -23.74
CA LYS A 168 -49.85 -8.89 -25.11
C LYS A 168 -50.09 -10.40 -25.10
N PRO A 169 -50.71 -10.97 -26.15
CA PRO A 169 -50.72 -12.43 -26.34
C PRO A 169 -49.30 -13.00 -26.29
N PHE A 170 -49.13 -14.23 -25.79
CA PHE A 170 -47.81 -14.86 -25.63
C PHE A 170 -46.97 -14.84 -26.92
N ALA A 171 -47.60 -15.13 -28.06
CA ALA A 171 -46.95 -15.15 -29.37
C ALA A 171 -46.44 -13.77 -29.85
N GLU A 172 -47.01 -12.68 -29.33
CA GLU A 172 -46.64 -11.29 -29.66
C GLU A 172 -45.77 -10.65 -28.58
N SER A 173 -45.49 -11.39 -27.49
CA SER A 173 -44.74 -10.89 -26.35
C SER A 173 -43.24 -11.07 -26.55
N GLY A 174 -42.47 -9.99 -26.32
CA GLY A 174 -41.02 -10.01 -26.40
C GLY A 174 -40.35 -10.91 -25.36
N ALA A 175 -39.05 -11.11 -25.51
CA ALA A 175 -38.27 -11.85 -24.52
C ALA A 175 -38.11 -11.02 -23.23
N ILE A 176 -38.08 -11.69 -22.06
CA ILE A 176 -37.87 -11.02 -20.77
C ILE A 176 -36.60 -10.14 -20.76
N PRO A 177 -35.44 -10.58 -21.30
CA PRO A 177 -34.22 -9.76 -21.31
C PRO A 177 -34.33 -8.47 -22.11
N GLU A 178 -35.24 -8.37 -23.07
CA GLU A 178 -35.47 -7.14 -23.83
C GLU A 178 -36.16 -6.05 -22.99
N ALA A 179 -36.82 -6.42 -21.89
CA ALA A 179 -37.38 -5.49 -20.91
C ALA A 179 -36.38 -5.13 -19.79
N ASP A 180 -35.15 -5.65 -19.85
CA ASP A 180 -34.12 -5.40 -18.84
C ASP A 180 -33.42 -4.06 -19.11
N PRO A 181 -33.60 -3.04 -18.24
CA PRO A 181 -33.04 -1.72 -18.46
C PRO A 181 -31.51 -1.70 -18.46
N ARG A 182 -30.82 -2.73 -17.94
CA ARG A 182 -29.35 -2.81 -17.95
C ARG A 182 -28.76 -2.78 -19.36
N LEU A 183 -29.52 -3.20 -20.38
CA LEU A 183 -29.11 -3.13 -21.77
C LEU A 183 -28.88 -1.69 -22.26
N SER A 184 -29.58 -0.71 -21.68
CA SER A 184 -29.39 0.71 -21.98
C SER A 184 -28.12 1.31 -21.38
N ARG A 185 -27.47 0.61 -20.43
CA ARG A 185 -26.34 1.09 -19.61
C ARG A 185 -26.63 2.39 -18.85
N GLN A 186 -27.91 2.67 -18.58
CA GLN A 186 -28.35 3.83 -17.82
C GLN A 186 -28.85 3.39 -16.44
N GLU A 187 -28.06 3.67 -15.43
CA GLU A 187 -28.34 3.27 -14.05
C GLU A 187 -29.39 4.16 -13.39
N PHE A 188 -30.10 3.61 -12.40
CA PHE A 188 -30.95 4.40 -11.52
C PHE A 188 -30.07 5.09 -10.46
N PRO A 189 -30.08 6.44 -10.35
CA PRO A 189 -29.10 7.17 -9.54
C PRO A 189 -29.02 6.69 -8.07
N LEU A 190 -30.16 6.47 -7.43
CA LEU A 190 -30.22 6.08 -6.02
C LEU A 190 -29.58 4.72 -5.72
N LEU A 191 -29.60 3.78 -6.68
CA LEU A 191 -29.04 2.42 -6.52
C LEU A 191 -27.62 2.27 -7.09
N GLY A 192 -27.17 3.16 -7.98
CA GLY A 192 -25.95 2.91 -8.77
C GLY A 192 -26.05 1.65 -9.63
N GLY A 193 -27.25 1.37 -10.14
CA GLY A 193 -27.58 0.18 -10.91
C GLY A 193 -29.07 0.07 -11.19
N ASN A 194 -29.51 -0.96 -11.91
CA ASN A 194 -30.93 -1.16 -12.22
C ASN A 194 -31.57 -2.34 -11.47
N THR A 195 -30.79 -3.22 -10.85
CA THR A 195 -31.32 -4.43 -10.21
C THR A 195 -31.77 -4.15 -8.78
N VAL A 196 -33.04 -4.45 -8.48
CA VAL A 196 -33.62 -4.27 -7.14
C VAL A 196 -33.20 -5.40 -6.19
N SER A 197 -33.11 -6.64 -6.69
CA SER A 197 -32.69 -7.82 -5.92
C SER A 197 -31.16 -7.98 -5.84
N ARG A 198 -30.68 -8.91 -5.01
CA ARG A 198 -29.27 -9.34 -4.94
C ARG A 198 -28.90 -10.42 -5.96
N HIS A 199 -29.89 -10.99 -6.65
CA HIS A 199 -29.67 -12.12 -7.53
C HIS A 199 -29.47 -11.68 -8.99
N TYR A 200 -28.26 -11.91 -9.50
CA TYR A 200 -27.94 -11.67 -10.91
C TYR A 200 -28.49 -12.78 -11.80
N GLY A 201 -28.97 -12.43 -13.01
CA GLY A 201 -29.37 -13.41 -14.03
C GLY A 201 -30.80 -13.94 -13.91
N MET A 202 -31.65 -13.36 -13.06
CA MET A 202 -33.06 -13.75 -12.96
C MET A 202 -33.82 -13.55 -14.29
N SER A 203 -33.47 -12.51 -15.05
CA SER A 203 -33.99 -12.26 -16.41
C SER A 203 -33.85 -13.50 -17.30
N ASP A 204 -32.63 -14.04 -17.37
CA ASP A 204 -32.30 -15.19 -18.19
C ASP A 204 -32.90 -16.48 -17.65
N ARG A 205 -33.08 -16.58 -16.32
CA ARG A 205 -33.75 -17.72 -15.69
C ARG A 205 -35.22 -17.77 -16.09
N LEU A 206 -35.94 -16.66 -15.92
CA LEU A 206 -37.34 -16.52 -16.33
C LEU A 206 -37.49 -16.74 -17.84
N HIS A 207 -36.60 -16.18 -18.64
CA HIS A 207 -36.63 -16.38 -20.09
C HIS A 207 -36.46 -17.86 -20.48
N ARG A 208 -35.51 -18.56 -19.87
CA ARG A 208 -35.27 -19.99 -20.12
C ARG A 208 -36.44 -20.87 -19.65
N ALA A 209 -37.16 -20.47 -18.61
CA ALA A 209 -38.42 -21.07 -18.17
C ALA A 209 -39.64 -20.65 -19.02
N ASN A 210 -39.38 -20.01 -20.16
CA ASN A 210 -40.34 -19.61 -21.18
C ASN A 210 -41.37 -18.56 -20.71
N TYR A 211 -41.01 -17.72 -19.74
CA TYR A 211 -41.74 -16.47 -19.51
C TYR A 211 -41.41 -15.44 -20.59
N ARG A 212 -42.40 -14.61 -20.91
CA ARG A 212 -42.31 -13.50 -21.86
C ARG A 212 -42.78 -12.21 -21.18
N GLN A 213 -42.60 -11.08 -21.86
CA GLN A 213 -42.89 -9.76 -21.27
C GLN A 213 -44.33 -9.64 -20.73
N ASN A 214 -45.32 -10.38 -21.23
CA ASN A 214 -46.68 -10.41 -20.68
C ASN A 214 -46.78 -10.83 -19.21
N ALA A 215 -45.73 -11.40 -18.63
CA ALA A 215 -45.63 -11.67 -17.20
C ALA A 215 -45.30 -10.43 -16.35
N LEU A 216 -44.95 -9.30 -16.96
CA LEU A 216 -44.45 -8.09 -16.30
C LEU A 216 -45.50 -6.99 -16.13
N VAL A 217 -45.29 -6.14 -15.13
CA VAL A 217 -46.07 -4.91 -14.88
C VAL A 217 -45.12 -3.76 -14.53
N PRO A 218 -45.27 -2.58 -15.15
CA PRO A 218 -44.53 -1.39 -14.77
C PRO A 218 -45.32 -0.55 -13.77
N PHE A 219 -44.63 0.05 -12.81
CA PHE A 219 -45.22 1.04 -11.90
C PHE A 219 -44.17 2.01 -11.35
N TYR A 220 -44.64 3.07 -10.70
CA TYR A 220 -43.80 4.09 -10.05
C TYR A 220 -44.17 4.22 -8.57
N ALA A 221 -43.19 4.58 -7.77
CA ALA A 221 -43.37 4.82 -6.34
C ALA A 221 -44.34 5.97 -6.05
N ASP A 222 -44.37 6.98 -6.92
CA ASP A 222 -45.23 8.16 -6.83
C ASP A 222 -45.53 8.77 -8.21
N LEU A 223 -46.49 9.68 -8.23
CA LEU A 223 -46.99 10.33 -9.44
C LEU A 223 -45.95 11.23 -10.11
N GLU A 224 -45.16 11.97 -9.32
CA GLU A 224 -44.15 12.89 -9.82
C GLU A 224 -43.09 12.17 -10.65
N SER A 225 -42.64 10.99 -10.16
CA SER A 225 -41.68 10.15 -10.88
C SER A 225 -42.25 9.66 -12.21
N ALA A 226 -43.54 9.28 -12.24
CA ALA A 226 -44.21 8.87 -13.47
C ALA A 226 -44.33 10.03 -14.48
N GLN A 227 -44.65 11.23 -14.00
CA GLN A 227 -44.76 12.42 -14.85
C GLN A 227 -43.39 12.87 -15.38
N ALA A 228 -42.33 12.74 -14.58
CA ALA A 228 -40.96 12.99 -15.01
C ALA A 228 -40.52 12.04 -16.14
N ASP A 229 -41.04 10.81 -16.16
CA ASP A 229 -40.85 9.84 -17.25
C ASP A 229 -41.82 10.03 -18.43
N GLY A 230 -42.59 11.13 -18.44
CA GLY A 230 -43.44 11.53 -19.56
C GLY A 230 -44.89 11.02 -19.52
N TRP A 231 -45.32 10.34 -18.46
CA TRP A 231 -46.72 9.91 -18.33
C TRP A 231 -47.67 11.06 -17.98
N LYS A 232 -48.84 11.06 -18.61
CA LYS A 232 -49.94 11.96 -18.22
C LYS A 232 -50.71 11.37 -17.05
N ARG A 233 -51.26 12.24 -16.21
CA ARG A 233 -52.03 11.83 -15.02
C ARG A 233 -53.25 10.98 -15.39
N GLU A 234 -53.95 11.31 -16.50
CA GLU A 234 -55.13 10.57 -16.96
C GLU A 234 -54.84 9.14 -17.44
N ASP A 235 -53.61 8.85 -17.87
CA ASP A 235 -53.19 7.54 -18.38
C ASP A 235 -52.71 6.60 -17.24
N LEU A 236 -52.73 7.10 -15.99
CA LEU A 236 -52.24 6.42 -14.80
C LEU A 236 -53.36 6.18 -13.78
N GLN A 237 -53.26 5.06 -13.09
CA GLN A 237 -54.10 4.72 -11.94
C GLN A 237 -53.24 4.40 -10.71
N GLN A 238 -53.78 4.69 -9.53
CA GLN A 238 -53.16 4.30 -8.27
C GLN A 238 -53.75 2.97 -7.82
N VAL A 239 -52.89 2.00 -7.54
CA VAL A 239 -53.28 0.62 -7.20
C VAL A 239 -52.37 0.05 -6.13
N ASP A 240 -52.83 -1.02 -5.50
CA ASP A 240 -51.99 -1.89 -4.64
C ASP A 240 -51.59 -3.12 -5.46
N LEU A 241 -50.29 -3.44 -5.49
CA LEU A 241 -49.75 -4.61 -6.21
C LEU A 241 -49.04 -5.57 -5.22
N PRO A 242 -49.78 -6.22 -4.32
CA PRO A 242 -49.20 -6.92 -3.17
C PRO A 242 -48.36 -8.15 -3.51
N TYR A 243 -48.50 -8.68 -4.72
CA TYR A 243 -47.74 -9.85 -5.19
C TYR A 243 -46.73 -9.49 -6.29
N ALA A 244 -46.68 -8.23 -6.72
CA ALA A 244 -45.73 -7.82 -7.73
C ALA A 244 -44.31 -7.87 -7.14
N ALA A 245 -43.41 -8.60 -7.79
CA ALA A 245 -42.03 -8.75 -7.36
C ALA A 245 -41.13 -7.81 -8.19
N PRO A 246 -40.61 -6.70 -7.62
CA PRO A 246 -39.73 -5.78 -8.32
C PRO A 246 -38.47 -6.46 -8.84
N LEU A 247 -38.26 -6.46 -10.16
CA LEU A 247 -37.06 -7.04 -10.77
C LEU A 247 -36.03 -5.95 -11.02
N TRP A 248 -36.48 -4.87 -11.66
CA TRP A 248 -35.62 -3.78 -12.09
C TRP A 248 -36.24 -2.40 -11.86
N VAL A 249 -35.39 -1.39 -11.91
CA VAL A 249 -35.77 0.02 -11.95
C VAL A 249 -35.01 0.73 -13.08
N THR A 250 -35.73 1.51 -13.90
CA THR A 250 -35.14 2.30 -14.99
C THR A 250 -34.48 3.57 -14.45
N ARG A 251 -33.68 4.26 -15.27
CA ARG A 251 -33.10 5.57 -14.91
C ARG A 251 -34.16 6.59 -14.46
N ALA A 252 -35.35 6.55 -15.06
CA ALA A 252 -36.45 7.44 -14.73
C ALA A 252 -37.26 7.01 -13.49
N GLY A 253 -36.86 5.92 -12.82
CA GLY A 253 -37.55 5.44 -11.62
C GLY A 253 -38.78 4.58 -11.90
N GLN A 254 -38.98 4.12 -13.14
CA GLN A 254 -40.01 3.12 -13.45
C GLN A 254 -39.55 1.76 -12.93
N ILE A 255 -40.35 1.15 -12.07
CA ILE A 255 -40.12 -0.18 -11.52
C ILE A 255 -40.79 -1.19 -12.44
N ILE A 256 -40.02 -2.16 -12.93
CA ILE A 256 -40.50 -3.27 -13.73
C ILE A 256 -40.53 -4.51 -12.84
N ALA A 257 -41.71 -5.06 -12.61
CA ALA A 257 -41.93 -6.18 -11.72
C ALA A 257 -42.55 -7.37 -12.44
N LEU A 258 -42.33 -8.57 -11.91
CA LEU A 258 -43.18 -9.72 -12.22
C LEU A 258 -44.56 -9.48 -11.58
N LYS A 259 -45.66 -9.68 -12.32
CA LYS A 259 -47.03 -9.36 -11.86
C LYS A 259 -47.41 -10.04 -10.54
N ASP A 260 -47.08 -11.32 -10.39
CA ASP A 260 -47.44 -12.11 -9.21
C ASP A 260 -46.43 -13.25 -9.00
N VAL A 261 -45.56 -13.11 -8.00
CA VAL A 261 -44.46 -14.05 -7.75
C VAL A 261 -44.92 -15.48 -7.46
N ARG A 262 -46.16 -15.68 -6.95
CA ARG A 262 -46.68 -17.00 -6.57
C ARG A 262 -46.85 -17.93 -7.77
N PHE A 263 -46.92 -17.36 -8.97
CA PHE A 263 -47.05 -18.10 -10.23
C PHE A 263 -45.71 -18.24 -10.98
N ALA A 264 -44.59 -17.95 -10.31
CA ALA A 264 -43.23 -18.10 -10.82
C ALA A 264 -42.34 -18.92 -9.86
N PRO A 265 -42.51 -20.25 -9.83
CA PRO A 265 -41.71 -21.13 -8.97
C PRO A 265 -40.19 -20.97 -9.17
N GLU A 266 -39.75 -20.54 -10.35
CA GLU A 266 -38.34 -20.35 -10.68
C GLU A 266 -37.67 -19.19 -9.90
N ILE A 267 -38.48 -18.29 -9.33
CA ILE A 267 -38.06 -17.29 -8.33
C ILE A 267 -38.13 -17.90 -6.92
N MET A 268 -39.19 -18.68 -6.65
CA MET A 268 -39.48 -19.21 -5.32
C MET A 268 -38.49 -20.28 -4.83
N ASP A 269 -37.72 -20.88 -5.75
CA ASP A 269 -36.57 -21.75 -5.42
C ASP A 269 -35.43 -21.04 -4.64
N ILE A 270 -35.52 -19.71 -4.47
CA ILE A 270 -34.59 -18.90 -3.67
C ILE A 270 -35.39 -18.28 -2.52
N GLY A 271 -34.94 -18.41 -1.27
CA GLY A 271 -35.60 -17.77 -0.13
C GLY A 271 -35.73 -16.24 -0.32
N PRO A 272 -36.85 -15.60 0.07
CA PRO A 272 -37.11 -14.19 -0.23
C PRO A 272 -36.05 -13.24 0.35
N GLU A 273 -35.49 -13.55 1.52
CA GLU A 273 -34.40 -12.78 2.13
C GLU A 273 -33.07 -12.92 1.36
N GLN A 274 -32.81 -14.08 0.75
CA GLN A 274 -31.64 -14.26 -0.11
C GLN A 274 -31.80 -13.50 -1.43
N TYR A 275 -33.04 -13.37 -1.92
CA TYR A 275 -33.35 -12.65 -3.15
C TYR A 275 -33.29 -11.13 -2.95
N TYR A 276 -33.98 -10.56 -1.96
CA TYR A 276 -34.08 -9.11 -1.77
C TYR A 276 -33.23 -8.53 -0.63
N SER A 277 -32.85 -9.33 0.36
CA SER A 277 -32.21 -8.86 1.60
C SER A 277 -32.94 -7.70 2.27
N ALA A 278 -34.22 -7.88 2.58
CA ALA A 278 -35.06 -6.84 3.16
C ALA A 278 -35.64 -7.24 4.52
N GLY A 279 -35.68 -6.27 5.45
CA GLY A 279 -36.62 -6.25 6.57
C GLY A 279 -37.99 -5.67 6.13
N PRO A 280 -38.90 -5.34 7.06
CA PRO A 280 -40.28 -4.90 6.78
C PRO A 280 -40.50 -3.64 5.91
N GLY A 281 -39.44 -3.02 5.36
CA GLY A 281 -39.54 -1.82 4.51
C GLY A 281 -38.25 -1.55 3.73
N GLY A 282 -37.64 -2.57 3.12
CA GLY A 282 -36.30 -2.48 2.53
C GLY A 282 -36.18 -2.78 1.04
N LEU A 283 -37.22 -2.54 0.23
CA LEU A 283 -37.14 -2.66 -1.23
C LEU A 283 -36.99 -1.27 -1.88
N ILE A 284 -37.48 -1.08 -3.10
CA ILE A 284 -37.17 0.11 -3.91
C ILE A 284 -38.20 1.25 -3.83
N VAL A 285 -39.48 0.97 -3.61
CA VAL A 285 -40.55 1.98 -3.53
C VAL A 285 -40.40 2.85 -2.29
N SER A 286 -40.21 2.24 -1.12
CA SER A 286 -40.02 2.95 0.14
C SER A 286 -38.72 3.76 0.13
N ALA A 287 -37.62 3.16 -0.37
CA ALA A 287 -36.36 3.86 -0.58
C ALA A 287 -36.49 5.12 -1.46
N ILE A 288 -37.21 5.03 -2.60
CA ILE A 288 -37.46 6.19 -3.48
C ILE A 288 -38.25 7.27 -2.73
N ARG A 289 -39.31 6.90 -2.01
CA ARG A 289 -40.16 7.85 -1.28
C ARG A 289 -39.39 8.57 -0.15
N GLU A 290 -38.58 7.83 0.60
CA GLU A 290 -37.80 8.39 1.71
C GLU A 290 -36.61 9.23 1.24
N ALA A 291 -35.97 8.85 0.12
CA ALA A 291 -34.89 9.62 -0.49
C ALA A 291 -35.34 11.05 -0.88
N LYS A 292 -36.61 11.24 -1.28
CA LYS A 292 -37.18 12.57 -1.54
C LYS A 292 -37.20 13.47 -0.31
N GLY A 293 -37.36 12.91 0.89
CA GLY A 293 -37.29 13.67 2.14
C GLY A 293 -35.88 14.17 2.48
N ILE A 294 -34.85 13.52 1.93
CA ILE A 294 -33.43 13.83 2.16
C ILE A 294 -32.89 14.80 1.10
N ALA A 295 -33.48 14.81 -0.10
CA ALA A 295 -33.05 15.66 -1.21
C ALA A 295 -32.89 17.16 -0.86
N PRO A 296 -33.76 17.79 -0.03
CA PRO A 296 -33.56 19.20 0.38
C PRO A 296 -32.29 19.43 1.22
N VAL A 297 -31.92 18.48 2.09
CA VAL A 297 -30.70 18.56 2.91
C VAL A 297 -29.48 18.52 2.00
N VAL A 298 -29.46 17.59 1.05
CA VAL A 298 -28.38 17.44 0.08
C VAL A 298 -28.31 18.65 -0.85
N ALA A 299 -29.44 19.14 -1.34
CA ALA A 299 -29.50 20.32 -2.21
C ALA A 299 -28.91 21.56 -1.51
N LYS A 300 -29.20 21.76 -0.22
CA LYS A 300 -28.64 22.88 0.54
C LYS A 300 -27.12 22.74 0.72
N ALA A 301 -26.63 21.53 0.98
CA ALA A 301 -25.19 21.28 1.05
C ALA A 301 -24.51 21.55 -0.30
N VAL A 302 -25.09 21.08 -1.41
CA VAL A 302 -24.57 21.33 -2.77
C VAL A 302 -24.52 22.83 -3.09
N GLU A 303 -25.54 23.61 -2.71
CA GLU A 303 -25.54 25.07 -2.88
C GLU A 303 -24.36 25.71 -2.13
N ASN A 304 -24.18 25.36 -0.85
CA ASN A 304 -23.08 25.87 -0.04
C ASN A 304 -21.72 25.46 -0.63
N TRP A 305 -21.55 24.21 -1.06
CA TRP A 305 -20.31 23.73 -1.67
C TRP A 305 -19.98 24.45 -2.97
N ARG A 306 -20.99 24.76 -3.80
CA ARG A 306 -20.79 25.56 -5.01
C ARG A 306 -20.38 27.00 -4.67
N GLU A 307 -21.04 27.61 -3.69
CA GLU A 307 -20.73 28.97 -3.26
C GLU A 307 -19.32 29.07 -2.68
N TRP A 308 -18.95 28.21 -1.74
CA TRP A 308 -17.61 28.20 -1.13
C TRP A 308 -16.53 27.77 -2.10
N GLY A 309 -16.81 26.85 -3.03
CA GLY A 309 -15.83 26.45 -4.04
C GLY A 309 -15.55 27.55 -5.06
N ALA A 310 -16.58 28.31 -5.47
CA ALA A 310 -16.44 29.40 -6.43
C ALA A 310 -15.88 30.69 -5.80
N SER A 311 -16.17 30.90 -4.51
CA SER A 311 -15.75 32.04 -3.71
C SER A 311 -15.23 31.57 -2.34
N PRO A 312 -14.01 31.00 -2.27
CA PRO A 312 -13.45 30.43 -1.02
C PRO A 312 -13.44 31.39 0.16
N GLU A 313 -13.32 32.69 -0.07
CA GLU A 313 -13.37 33.72 0.96
C GLU A 313 -14.68 33.76 1.76
N LYS A 314 -15.78 33.20 1.24
CA LYS A 314 -17.07 33.11 1.93
C LYS A 314 -17.13 31.97 2.94
N LEU A 315 -16.21 31.01 2.88
CA LEU A 315 -16.04 30.04 3.95
C LEU A 315 -15.21 30.72 5.04
N GLU A 316 -15.88 31.15 6.10
CA GLU A 316 -15.26 31.90 7.21
C GLU A 316 -14.72 30.98 8.31
N MET A 317 -15.34 29.81 8.50
CA MET A 317 -14.96 28.84 9.53
C MET A 317 -15.02 27.41 8.97
N PRO A 318 -14.08 26.53 9.35
CA PRO A 318 -14.05 25.15 8.87
C PRO A 318 -15.31 24.36 9.27
N ASP A 319 -15.89 24.64 10.44
CA ASP A 319 -17.07 23.93 10.96
C ASP A 319 -18.31 24.07 10.08
N LEU A 320 -18.42 25.16 9.30
CA LEU A 320 -19.51 25.33 8.35
C LEU A 320 -19.44 24.27 7.25
N LEU A 321 -18.23 24.01 6.72
CA LEU A 321 -18.00 22.97 5.73
C LEU A 321 -18.20 21.59 6.35
N TRP A 322 -17.58 21.32 7.51
CA TRP A 322 -17.72 20.03 8.18
C TRP A 322 -19.17 19.69 8.53
N GLY A 323 -19.92 20.67 9.05
CA GLY A 323 -21.34 20.52 9.37
C GLY A 323 -22.19 20.20 8.13
N SER A 324 -21.89 20.83 6.99
CA SER A 324 -22.59 20.52 5.73
C SER A 324 -22.31 19.10 5.22
N ILE A 325 -21.07 18.61 5.35
CA ILE A 325 -20.67 17.26 4.97
C ILE A 325 -21.32 16.23 5.92
N THR A 326 -21.26 16.49 7.23
CA THR A 326 -21.90 15.66 8.25
C THR A 326 -23.40 15.55 8.00
N GLY A 327 -24.08 16.66 7.67
CA GLY A 327 -25.50 16.64 7.34
C GLY A 327 -25.86 15.69 6.19
N VAL A 328 -25.02 15.63 5.15
CA VAL A 328 -25.20 14.69 4.02
C VAL A 328 -24.87 13.26 4.44
N VAL A 329 -23.72 13.03 5.06
CA VAL A 329 -23.25 11.68 5.45
C VAL A 329 -24.25 11.01 6.40
N SER A 330 -24.69 11.72 7.43
CA SER A 330 -25.65 11.20 8.42
C SER A 330 -26.99 10.84 7.77
N ALA A 331 -27.56 11.76 6.99
CA ALA A 331 -28.85 11.52 6.35
C ALA A 331 -28.83 10.32 5.38
N VAL A 332 -27.76 10.20 4.58
CA VAL A 332 -27.61 9.12 3.62
C VAL A 332 -27.34 7.76 4.30
N GLU A 333 -26.51 7.72 5.34
CA GLU A 333 -26.25 6.46 6.07
C GLU A 333 -27.48 5.99 6.84
N GLU A 334 -28.24 6.90 7.47
CA GLU A 334 -29.51 6.57 8.12
C GLU A 334 -30.56 6.04 7.13
N LEU A 335 -30.58 6.55 5.89
CA LEU A 335 -31.42 5.99 4.83
C LEU A 335 -30.94 4.57 4.47
N ARG A 336 -29.64 4.38 4.28
CA ARG A 336 -29.04 3.09 3.93
C ARG A 336 -29.23 2.02 5.01
N GLN A 337 -29.23 2.42 6.29
CA GLN A 337 -29.52 1.51 7.41
C GLN A 337 -30.95 0.96 7.35
N ARG A 338 -31.93 1.78 6.95
CA ARG A 338 -33.32 1.36 6.72
C ARG A 338 -33.50 0.59 5.40
N HIS A 339 -32.72 0.95 4.39
CA HIS A 339 -32.76 0.39 3.03
C HIS A 339 -31.41 -0.24 2.63
N PRO A 340 -31.08 -1.46 3.10
CA PRO A 340 -29.74 -2.04 2.97
C PRO A 340 -29.28 -2.32 1.53
N ARG A 341 -30.19 -2.19 0.54
CA ARG A 341 -29.86 -2.32 -0.88
C ARG A 341 -29.18 -1.06 -1.44
N LEU A 342 -29.34 0.09 -0.79
CA LEU A 342 -28.67 1.33 -1.17
C LEU A 342 -27.14 1.19 -1.00
N PRO A 343 -26.33 1.83 -1.86
CA PRO A 343 -24.87 1.74 -1.78
C PRO A 343 -24.33 2.25 -0.45
N SER A 344 -23.28 1.61 0.07
CA SER A 344 -22.62 1.98 1.34
C SER A 344 -21.56 3.07 1.18
N ASP A 345 -21.75 3.95 0.20
CA ASP A 345 -20.72 4.87 -0.26
C ASP A 345 -20.31 5.86 0.83
N VAL A 346 -21.23 6.27 1.70
CA VAL A 346 -20.91 7.19 2.79
C VAL A 346 -20.34 6.51 4.04
N LYS A 347 -20.31 5.17 4.10
CA LYS A 347 -19.91 4.45 5.32
C LYS A 347 -18.45 4.70 5.72
N HIS A 348 -17.54 4.84 4.77
CA HIS A 348 -16.13 5.17 5.05
C HIS A 348 -15.89 6.67 5.24
N LEU A 349 -16.93 7.48 5.06
CA LEU A 349 -16.92 8.89 5.39
C LEU A 349 -17.34 9.11 6.85
N THR A 350 -17.81 8.07 7.55
CA THR A 350 -18.12 8.18 8.98
C THR A 350 -16.87 8.07 9.85
N ASP A 351 -16.94 8.61 11.05
CA ASP A 351 -15.85 8.54 12.04
C ASP A 351 -15.78 7.21 12.81
N GLY A 352 -16.76 6.30 12.61
CA GLY A 352 -16.83 4.99 13.26
C GLY A 352 -17.22 4.99 14.74
N ASN A 353 -17.56 6.15 15.32
CA ASN A 353 -17.86 6.32 16.75
C ASN A 353 -19.36 6.37 17.04
N GLU A 354 -20.19 5.79 16.17
CA GLU A 354 -21.65 5.86 16.28
C GLU A 354 -22.16 5.15 17.53
N ALA A 355 -21.51 4.06 17.94
CA ALA A 355 -21.86 3.30 19.15
C ALA A 355 -21.74 4.14 20.43
N GLU A 356 -20.71 4.98 20.51
CA GLU A 356 -20.47 5.87 21.66
C GLU A 356 -21.53 6.99 21.74
N ARG A 357 -22.10 7.37 20.59
CA ARG A 357 -23.14 8.42 20.47
C ARG A 357 -24.56 7.87 20.32
N GLY A 358 -24.82 6.66 20.80
CA GLY A 358 -26.17 6.08 20.79
C GLY A 358 -26.75 5.85 19.38
N GLY A 359 -25.89 5.60 18.39
CA GLY A 359 -26.26 5.37 16.99
C GLY A 359 -26.19 6.60 16.09
N SER A 360 -25.82 7.78 16.62
CA SER A 360 -25.70 9.00 15.81
C SER A 360 -24.46 8.95 14.89
N VAL A 361 -24.73 9.00 13.58
CA VAL A 361 -23.73 9.04 12.52
C VAL A 361 -23.16 10.45 12.39
N ARG A 362 -21.84 10.58 12.22
CA ARG A 362 -21.15 11.83 11.86
C ARG A 362 -20.10 11.57 10.79
N ALA A 363 -19.74 12.60 10.03
CA ALA A 363 -18.60 12.50 9.13
C ALA A 363 -17.28 12.50 9.92
N LYS A 364 -16.24 11.87 9.38
CA LYS A 364 -14.86 11.97 9.89
C LYS A 364 -14.39 13.43 9.94
N PRO A 365 -13.39 13.75 10.78
CA PRO A 365 -12.83 15.10 10.88
C PRO A 365 -12.40 15.64 9.52
N LEU A 366 -12.50 16.96 9.30
CA LEU A 366 -12.09 17.60 8.04
C LEU A 366 -10.64 17.29 7.65
N THR A 367 -9.76 17.08 8.63
CA THR A 367 -8.35 16.68 8.44
C THR A 367 -8.21 15.33 7.75
N ASP A 368 -9.21 14.46 7.88
CA ASP A 368 -9.18 13.08 7.41
C ASP A 368 -9.99 12.90 6.10
N ILE A 369 -10.58 13.98 5.60
CA ILE A 369 -11.28 14.00 4.31
C ILE A 369 -10.26 14.20 3.19
N THR A 370 -10.22 13.24 2.28
CA THR A 370 -9.32 13.18 1.13
C THR A 370 -10.00 13.68 -0.15
N GLU A 371 -9.23 13.88 -1.22
CA GLU A 371 -9.78 14.18 -2.55
C GLU A 371 -10.67 13.04 -3.08
N GLY A 372 -10.34 11.78 -2.74
CA GLY A 372 -11.17 10.62 -3.07
C GLY A 372 -12.54 10.69 -2.40
N ASP A 373 -12.56 11.13 -1.13
CA ASP A 373 -13.80 11.33 -0.37
C ASP A 373 -14.66 12.45 -0.96
N VAL A 374 -14.03 13.55 -1.40
CA VAL A 374 -14.72 14.67 -2.08
C VAL A 374 -15.42 14.21 -3.35
N ARG A 375 -14.75 13.41 -4.18
CA ARG A 375 -15.35 12.85 -5.40
C ARG A 375 -16.54 11.95 -5.07
N LEU A 376 -16.43 11.19 -3.98
CA LEU A 376 -17.53 10.34 -3.55
C LEU A 376 -18.69 11.11 -2.94
N LEU A 377 -18.44 12.18 -2.21
CA LEU A 377 -19.47 13.10 -1.71
C LEU A 377 -20.25 13.72 -2.88
N ALA A 378 -19.56 14.15 -3.93
CA ALA A 378 -20.21 14.66 -5.15
C ALA A 378 -21.05 13.59 -5.86
N LEU A 379 -20.51 12.36 -5.98
CA LEU A 379 -21.28 11.21 -6.52
C LEU A 379 -22.48 10.87 -5.64
N THR A 380 -22.34 10.95 -4.33
CA THR A 380 -23.43 10.70 -3.39
C THR A 380 -24.51 11.77 -3.56
N ALA A 381 -24.11 13.03 -3.65
CA ALA A 381 -25.03 14.15 -3.85
C ALA A 381 -25.81 14.03 -5.17
N SER A 382 -25.17 13.56 -6.25
CA SER A 382 -25.83 13.36 -7.55
C SER A 382 -26.97 12.33 -7.54
N ARG A 383 -27.04 11.48 -6.51
CA ARG A 383 -28.14 10.52 -6.34
C ARG A 383 -29.43 11.16 -5.84
N PHE A 384 -29.33 12.31 -5.17
CA PHE A 384 -30.46 13.01 -4.57
C PHE A 384 -30.78 14.33 -5.29
N VAL A 385 -29.77 14.94 -5.91
CA VAL A 385 -29.89 16.17 -6.69
C VAL A 385 -29.54 15.83 -8.14
N PRO A 386 -30.52 15.85 -9.07
CA PRO A 386 -30.25 15.56 -10.48
C PRO A 386 -29.17 16.50 -11.04
N MET A 387 -28.11 15.92 -11.58
CA MET A 387 -27.01 16.64 -12.22
C MET A 387 -26.42 15.82 -13.36
N ALA A 388 -25.88 16.49 -14.38
CA ALA A 388 -25.13 15.83 -15.46
C ALA A 388 -23.74 15.40 -14.97
N ASP A 389 -23.12 14.42 -15.65
CA ASP A 389 -21.78 13.91 -15.28
C ASP A 389 -20.73 15.06 -15.23
N ALA A 390 -20.84 16.03 -16.14
CA ALA A 390 -19.97 17.20 -16.15
C ALA A 390 -20.18 18.10 -14.91
N GLU A 391 -21.42 18.29 -14.48
CA GLU A 391 -21.76 19.10 -13.29
C GLU A 391 -21.35 18.40 -12.00
N GLN A 392 -21.36 17.05 -11.97
CA GLN A 392 -20.85 16.27 -10.86
C GLN A 392 -19.33 16.42 -10.72
N VAL A 393 -18.60 16.36 -11.84
CA VAL A 393 -17.14 16.57 -11.86
C VAL A 393 -16.80 18.01 -11.43
N GLU A 394 -17.55 19.00 -11.91
CA GLU A 394 -17.43 20.39 -11.47
C GLU A 394 -17.66 20.54 -9.97
N LEU A 395 -18.74 19.94 -9.44
CA LEU A 395 -19.06 19.97 -8.01
C LEU A 395 -17.94 19.37 -7.15
N ALA A 396 -17.35 18.25 -7.58
CA ALA A 396 -16.20 17.66 -6.89
C ALA A 396 -15.01 18.62 -6.85
N GLY A 397 -14.74 19.34 -7.95
CA GLY A 397 -13.70 20.37 -8.01
C GLY A 397 -13.98 21.54 -7.05
N LEU A 398 -15.22 22.03 -7.02
CA LEU A 398 -15.65 23.12 -6.14
C LEU A 398 -15.58 22.71 -4.65
N LEU A 399 -16.06 21.52 -4.29
CA LEU A 399 -15.95 20.99 -2.94
C LEU A 399 -14.48 20.77 -2.54
N GLY A 400 -13.62 20.36 -3.49
CA GLY A 400 -12.17 20.27 -3.25
C GLY A 400 -11.54 21.64 -2.94
N ALA A 401 -11.95 22.69 -3.64
CA ALA A 401 -11.52 24.05 -3.35
C ALA A 401 -12.01 24.54 -1.97
N ALA A 402 -13.27 24.25 -1.62
CA ALA A 402 -13.80 24.55 -0.29
C ALA A 402 -13.06 23.79 0.82
N LEU A 403 -12.74 22.50 0.60
CA LEU A 403 -11.96 21.69 1.54
C LEU A 403 -10.56 22.27 1.76
N LYS A 404 -9.88 22.66 0.68
CA LYS A 404 -8.58 23.34 0.75
C LYS A 404 -8.66 24.61 1.61
N ARG A 405 -9.68 25.44 1.40
CA ARG A 405 -9.91 26.63 2.22
C ARG A 405 -10.19 26.30 3.69
N GLY A 406 -10.97 25.26 3.97
CA GLY A 406 -11.20 24.76 5.31
C GLY A 406 -9.89 24.35 6.00
N HIS A 407 -9.00 23.65 5.29
CA HIS A 407 -7.66 23.32 5.78
C HIS A 407 -6.79 24.56 6.03
N GLU A 408 -6.84 25.56 5.15
CA GLU A 408 -6.14 26.84 5.34
C GLU A 408 -6.61 27.56 6.61
N LEU A 409 -7.92 27.65 6.84
CA LEU A 409 -8.49 28.26 8.05
C LEU A 409 -8.06 27.54 9.33
N MET A 410 -8.10 26.20 9.33
CA MET A 410 -7.63 25.40 10.47
C MET A 410 -6.13 25.63 10.71
N ALA A 411 -5.33 25.68 9.64
CA ALA A 411 -3.90 25.92 9.75
C ALA A 411 -3.59 27.34 10.29
N ASP A 412 -4.33 28.35 9.85
CA ASP A 412 -4.19 29.73 10.34
C ASP A 412 -4.61 29.86 11.81
N HIS A 413 -5.73 29.24 12.19
CA HIS A 413 -6.15 29.19 13.59
C HIS A 413 -5.09 28.51 14.47
N ALA A 414 -4.56 27.37 14.03
CA ALA A 414 -3.52 26.65 14.75
C ALA A 414 -2.22 27.48 14.93
N LYS A 415 -1.82 28.26 13.90
CA LYS A 415 -0.67 29.18 14.00
C LYS A 415 -0.90 30.26 15.03
N GLU A 416 -2.06 30.90 15.02
CA GLU A 416 -2.34 31.99 15.97
C GLU A 416 -2.41 31.47 17.41
N LEU A 417 -3.01 30.31 17.63
CA LEU A 417 -3.01 29.66 18.94
C LEU A 417 -1.60 29.29 19.40
N ALA A 418 -0.76 28.76 18.51
CA ALA A 418 0.62 28.43 18.80
C ALA A 418 1.45 29.67 19.22
N LYS A 419 1.33 30.77 18.47
CA LYS A 419 1.99 32.05 18.79
C LYS A 419 1.51 32.62 20.11
N GLN A 420 0.20 32.55 20.37
CA GLN A 420 -0.38 33.00 21.63
C GLN A 420 0.22 32.20 22.80
N LYS A 421 0.20 30.87 22.73
CA LYS A 421 0.77 29.99 23.76
C LYS A 421 2.26 30.24 24.00
N LEU A 422 3.05 30.41 22.94
CA LEU A 422 4.49 30.73 23.06
C LEU A 422 4.71 32.05 23.80
N ARG A 423 3.94 33.10 23.49
CA ARG A 423 4.04 34.40 24.17
C ARG A 423 3.63 34.31 25.63
N GLU A 424 2.47 33.68 25.93
CA GLU A 424 1.98 33.52 27.30
C GLU A 424 3.00 32.78 28.18
N LEU A 425 3.58 31.68 27.68
CA LEU A 425 4.61 30.93 28.40
C LEU A 425 5.97 31.65 28.48
N ALA A 426 6.29 32.52 27.54
CA ALA A 426 7.50 33.34 27.63
C ALA A 426 7.34 34.46 28.66
N GLU A 427 6.16 35.08 28.73
CA GLU A 427 5.83 36.10 29.72
C GLU A 427 5.94 35.57 31.17
N THR A 428 5.57 34.30 31.42
CA THR A 428 5.78 33.70 32.76
C THR A 428 7.26 33.62 33.12
N VAL A 429 8.11 33.19 32.19
CA VAL A 429 9.58 33.15 32.39
C VAL A 429 10.16 34.55 32.61
N GLN A 430 9.67 35.55 31.87
CA GLN A 430 10.12 36.95 32.02
C GLN A 430 9.68 37.57 33.35
N THR A 431 8.48 37.24 33.83
CA THR A 431 7.90 37.81 35.07
C THR A 431 8.44 37.16 36.35
N ASP A 432 8.82 35.88 36.31
CA ASP A 432 9.51 35.17 37.39
C ASP A 432 10.98 35.61 37.59
N ALA A 433 11.42 36.68 36.89
CA ALA A 433 12.67 37.39 37.15
C ALA A 433 12.61 38.19 38.49
N ALA A 434 12.35 37.51 39.60
CA ALA A 434 12.53 38.08 40.92
C ALA A 434 14.02 38.45 41.14
N ALA A 435 14.25 39.59 41.81
CA ALA A 435 15.54 40.25 42.02
C ALA A 435 16.73 39.30 42.28
N PRO A 436 17.95 39.62 41.77
CA PRO A 436 19.08 38.70 41.74
C PRO A 436 19.43 38.18 43.14
N GLY A 437 19.03 36.93 43.40
CA GLY A 437 19.52 36.16 44.52
C GLY A 437 20.96 35.76 44.23
N ASP A 438 21.88 36.15 45.11
CA ASP A 438 23.35 35.98 45.03
C ASP A 438 23.82 34.50 45.15
N GLY A 439 22.99 33.54 44.72
CA GLY A 439 23.25 32.11 44.80
C GLY A 439 23.51 31.50 43.43
N LYS A 440 24.74 31.04 43.16
CA LYS A 440 25.04 30.20 41.99
C LYS A 440 24.17 28.93 42.04
N VAL A 441 23.13 28.86 41.21
CA VAL A 441 22.28 27.68 41.07
C VAL A 441 23.12 26.55 40.50
N LYS A 442 23.10 25.39 41.16
CA LYS A 442 23.81 24.19 40.70
C LYS A 442 22.89 23.39 39.79
N HIS A 443 23.19 23.38 38.50
CA HIS A 443 22.43 22.60 37.51
C HIS A 443 22.66 21.10 37.68
N VAL A 444 21.56 20.36 37.86
CA VAL A 444 21.49 18.90 38.01
C VAL A 444 20.50 18.34 36.98
N ASP A 445 20.54 17.02 36.78
CA ASP A 445 19.57 16.34 35.90
C ASP A 445 18.13 16.59 36.44
N ALA A 446 17.18 16.81 35.54
CA ALA A 446 15.78 17.10 35.85
C ALA A 446 14.83 16.20 35.04
N GLY A 447 13.62 15.95 35.57
CA GLY A 447 12.64 15.05 34.96
C GLY A 447 12.99 13.57 35.10
N GLU A 448 12.54 12.74 34.15
CA GLU A 448 12.74 11.30 34.19
C GLU A 448 14.21 10.88 33.94
N LYS A 449 14.63 9.73 34.49
CA LYS A 449 15.96 9.19 34.20
C LYS A 449 16.01 8.63 32.78
N ILE A 450 16.71 9.32 31.87
CA ILE A 450 16.80 8.95 30.45
C ILE A 450 17.47 7.58 30.24
N GLY A 451 18.52 7.21 30.99
CA GLY A 451 19.26 5.94 30.83
C GLY A 451 20.09 5.82 29.52
N GLY A 452 21.05 4.89 29.46
CA GLY A 452 21.88 4.65 28.28
C GLY A 452 23.03 5.62 28.05
N ALA A 453 23.30 6.51 29.01
CA ALA A 453 24.45 7.40 28.94
C ALA A 453 25.75 6.60 29.09
N ARG A 454 26.89 7.17 28.67
CA ARG A 454 28.20 6.50 28.79
C ARG A 454 28.49 6.03 30.23
N LYS A 455 27.94 6.72 31.23
CA LYS A 455 28.06 6.37 32.66
C LYS A 455 27.41 5.03 33.03
N ASP A 456 26.45 4.54 32.24
CA ASP A 456 25.63 3.38 32.60
C ASP A 456 26.27 2.04 32.20
N TYR A 457 27.03 1.98 31.08
CA TYR A 457 27.53 0.70 30.53
C TYR A 457 29.04 0.62 30.28
N ALA A 458 29.80 1.73 30.37
CA ALA A 458 31.17 1.79 29.84
C ALA A 458 32.26 1.06 30.66
N ARG A 459 31.93 0.31 31.71
CA ARG A 459 32.93 -0.31 32.60
C ARG A 459 32.90 -1.83 32.69
N ARG A 460 31.90 -2.52 32.14
CA ARG A 460 31.78 -3.98 32.23
C ARG A 460 31.07 -4.58 31.00
N SER A 461 31.26 -5.88 30.78
CA SER A 461 30.44 -6.63 29.81
C SER A 461 28.96 -6.56 30.19
N LEU A 462 28.10 -6.49 29.16
CA LEU A 462 26.65 -6.51 29.31
C LEU A 462 26.19 -7.82 29.95
N THR A 463 25.33 -7.74 30.94
CA THR A 463 24.70 -8.89 31.62
C THR A 463 23.18 -8.88 31.45
N ILE A 464 22.51 -9.96 31.86
CA ILE A 464 21.06 -10.10 31.67
C ILE A 464 20.31 -9.03 32.49
N GLU A 465 20.80 -8.70 33.67
CA GLU A 465 20.18 -7.68 34.55
C GLU A 465 20.19 -6.28 33.90
N ASP A 466 21.09 -6.03 32.94
CA ASP A 466 21.09 -4.77 32.21
C ASP A 466 19.83 -4.62 31.31
N LEU A 467 19.21 -5.75 30.90
CA LEU A 467 18.03 -5.76 30.05
C LEU A 467 16.76 -5.26 30.76
N ASP A 468 16.70 -5.34 32.08
CA ASP A 468 15.53 -4.92 32.88
C ASP A 468 15.28 -3.41 32.76
N SER A 469 16.32 -2.65 32.41
CA SER A 469 16.30 -1.20 32.24
C SER A 469 16.24 -0.73 30.78
N MET A 470 16.17 -1.67 29.83
CA MET A 470 16.22 -1.42 28.39
C MET A 470 14.87 -1.68 27.71
N ASN A 471 14.44 -0.73 26.89
CA ASN A 471 13.32 -0.96 25.96
C ASN A 471 13.77 -1.79 24.73
N ASP A 472 12.81 -2.20 23.89
CA ASP A 472 13.07 -3.06 22.73
C ASP A 472 14.07 -2.48 21.72
N MET A 473 14.05 -1.16 21.52
CA MET A 473 14.96 -0.51 20.57
C MET A 473 16.39 -0.43 21.13
N GLU A 474 16.52 -0.24 22.43
CA GLU A 474 17.80 -0.30 23.13
C GLU A 474 18.39 -1.69 23.15
N ARG A 475 17.56 -2.69 23.42
CA ARG A 475 17.91 -4.12 23.31
C ARG A 475 18.49 -4.40 21.91
N LYS A 476 17.83 -3.92 20.86
CA LYS A 476 18.33 -4.01 19.47
C LYS A 476 19.66 -3.30 19.25
N THR A 477 19.83 -2.11 19.85
CA THR A 477 21.00 -1.25 19.63
C THR A 477 22.23 -1.71 20.39
N TYR A 478 22.06 -2.18 21.63
CA TYR A 478 23.15 -2.40 22.58
C TYR A 478 23.47 -3.87 22.83
N VAL A 479 22.57 -4.82 22.57
CA VAL A 479 22.89 -6.26 22.67
C VAL A 479 23.67 -6.69 21.43
N LEU A 480 24.97 -6.41 21.44
CA LEU A 480 25.91 -6.73 20.36
C LEU A 480 27.08 -7.55 20.89
N LYS A 481 27.67 -8.41 20.05
CA LYS A 481 28.84 -9.25 20.38
C LYS A 481 29.94 -8.48 21.11
N LYS A 482 30.24 -7.27 20.64
CA LYS A 482 31.31 -6.41 21.20
C LYS A 482 31.03 -5.91 22.62
N ASN A 483 29.76 -5.82 23.02
CA ASN A 483 29.33 -5.36 24.34
C ASN A 483 29.23 -6.54 25.33
N VAL A 484 29.05 -7.77 24.85
CA VAL A 484 29.09 -9.01 25.66
C VAL A 484 30.52 -9.54 25.79
N TRP A 485 31.25 -9.60 24.67
CA TRP A 485 32.65 -10.04 24.58
C TRP A 485 33.51 -9.01 23.85
N ALA A 486 34.24 -8.23 24.65
CA ALA A 486 35.17 -7.20 24.21
C ALA A 486 36.21 -7.71 23.19
N SER A 487 36.85 -6.80 22.47
CA SER A 487 37.94 -7.13 21.54
C SER A 487 39.08 -7.85 22.25
N LEU A 488 39.63 -8.88 21.61
CA LEU A 488 40.75 -9.66 22.16
C LEU A 488 42.01 -8.78 22.23
N ASN A 489 42.66 -8.74 23.39
CA ASN A 489 43.96 -8.10 23.55
C ASN A 489 45.06 -9.14 23.34
N TYR A 490 45.57 -9.24 22.12
CA TYR A 490 46.58 -10.24 21.75
C TYR A 490 47.91 -10.07 22.48
N GLN A 491 48.27 -8.84 22.88
CA GLN A 491 49.48 -8.61 23.69
C GLN A 491 49.30 -9.19 25.09
N GLN A 492 48.18 -8.90 25.74
CA GLN A 492 47.86 -9.48 27.05
C GLN A 492 47.76 -11.00 26.98
N MET A 493 47.10 -11.56 25.95
CA MET A 493 47.03 -13.03 25.77
C MET A 493 48.41 -13.67 25.66
N ARG A 494 49.36 -13.00 24.97
CA ARG A 494 50.75 -13.46 24.86
C ARG A 494 51.46 -13.41 26.22
N GLU A 495 51.28 -12.34 26.97
CA GLU A 495 51.85 -12.17 28.32
C GLU A 495 51.27 -13.19 29.31
N ASP A 496 49.99 -13.52 29.16
CA ASP A 496 49.29 -14.51 29.99
C ASP A 496 49.58 -15.97 29.59
N GLY A 497 50.54 -16.20 28.68
CA GLY A 497 51.01 -17.53 28.30
C GLY A 497 50.11 -18.30 27.33
N VAL A 498 49.21 -17.64 26.60
CA VAL A 498 48.43 -18.29 25.53
C VAL A 498 49.36 -18.61 24.35
N THR A 499 49.22 -19.78 23.72
CA THR A 499 49.98 -20.09 22.50
C THR A 499 49.41 -19.34 21.29
N PRO A 500 50.22 -18.97 20.28
CA PRO A 500 49.72 -18.23 19.13
C PRO A 500 48.65 -19.01 18.34
N GLN A 501 48.74 -20.34 18.30
CA GLN A 501 47.72 -21.18 17.67
C GLN A 501 46.39 -21.17 18.45
N ALA A 502 46.43 -21.20 19.78
CA ALA A 502 45.23 -21.06 20.61
C ALA A 502 44.60 -19.66 20.45
N ALA A 503 45.41 -18.60 20.39
CA ALA A 503 44.92 -17.25 20.12
C ALA A 503 44.27 -17.11 18.72
N ILE A 504 44.81 -17.76 17.70
CA ILE A 504 44.19 -17.85 16.36
C ILE A 504 42.84 -18.59 16.44
N ALA A 505 42.78 -19.70 17.18
CA ALA A 505 41.56 -20.49 17.35
C ALA A 505 40.45 -19.70 18.05
N ILE A 506 40.77 -19.04 19.18
CA ILE A 506 39.85 -18.17 19.93
C ILE A 506 39.34 -17.03 19.04
N LYS A 507 40.24 -16.37 18.30
CA LYS A 507 39.86 -15.33 17.35
C LYS A 507 38.87 -15.86 16.30
N TYR A 508 39.16 -17.01 15.70
CA TYR A 508 38.33 -17.57 14.64
C TYR A 508 36.93 -17.95 15.15
N LEU A 509 36.85 -18.55 16.34
CA LEU A 509 35.56 -18.85 16.99
C LEU A 509 34.79 -17.57 17.31
N LYS A 510 35.44 -16.55 17.90
CA LYS A 510 34.80 -15.26 18.20
C LYS A 510 34.27 -14.58 16.95
N ASP A 511 34.99 -14.66 15.84
CA ASP A 511 34.56 -14.08 14.57
C ASP A 511 33.35 -14.82 13.98
N ALA A 512 33.26 -16.14 14.18
CA ALA A 512 32.15 -16.99 13.73
C ALA A 512 30.84 -16.80 14.52
N ILE A 513 30.89 -16.18 15.71
CA ILE A 513 29.68 -15.86 16.48
C ILE A 513 28.91 -14.72 15.81
N ASN A 514 27.58 -14.80 15.77
CA ASN A 514 26.70 -13.74 15.26
C ASN A 514 27.04 -12.36 15.86
N VAL A 515 26.94 -11.28 15.09
CA VAL A 515 27.24 -9.92 15.59
C VAL A 515 26.16 -9.39 16.54
N GLU A 516 24.92 -9.83 16.34
CA GLU A 516 23.72 -9.48 17.10
C GLU A 516 22.82 -10.72 17.26
N PRO A 517 21.84 -10.70 18.18
CA PRO A 517 20.88 -11.79 18.37
C PRO A 517 20.09 -12.12 17.09
N ASP A 518 19.84 -13.40 16.84
CA ASP A 518 18.94 -13.83 15.77
C ASP A 518 17.48 -13.77 16.24
N ARG A 519 16.75 -12.77 15.74
CA ARG A 519 15.35 -12.51 16.10
C ARG A 519 14.34 -13.24 15.21
N ARG A 520 14.80 -13.97 14.19
CA ARG A 520 13.91 -14.69 13.24
C ARG A 520 13.38 -16.00 13.81
N HIS A 521 14.10 -16.60 14.75
CA HIS A 521 13.76 -17.88 15.37
C HIS A 521 13.04 -17.71 16.71
N SER A 522 12.01 -16.85 16.75
CA SER A 522 11.27 -16.52 17.99
C SER A 522 10.55 -17.71 18.64
N MET A 523 10.32 -18.81 17.91
CA MET A 523 9.69 -20.02 18.47
C MET A 523 10.62 -20.89 19.34
N ILE A 524 11.93 -20.62 19.34
CA ILE A 524 12.93 -21.42 20.10
C ILE A 524 13.43 -20.66 21.34
N ALA A 525 13.33 -19.33 21.36
CA ALA A 525 13.71 -18.50 22.50
C ALA A 525 12.73 -17.33 22.67
N ASP A 526 12.03 -17.30 23.81
CA ASP A 526 11.08 -16.23 24.16
C ASP A 526 11.78 -14.87 24.40
N ASP A 527 13.08 -14.90 24.74
CA ASP A 527 13.94 -13.73 24.93
C ASP A 527 15.28 -13.91 24.19
N PRO A 528 15.34 -13.60 22.87
CA PRO A 528 16.53 -13.77 22.05
C PRO A 528 17.75 -12.99 22.57
N GLU A 529 17.54 -11.80 23.13
CA GLU A 529 18.59 -10.96 23.70
C GLU A 529 19.22 -11.54 24.96
N GLY A 530 18.40 -11.98 25.92
CA GLY A 530 18.88 -12.62 27.13
C GLY A 530 19.62 -13.92 26.82
N GLU A 531 19.10 -14.71 25.88
CA GLU A 531 19.77 -15.94 25.45
C GLU A 531 21.10 -15.67 24.74
N TYR A 532 21.16 -14.63 23.92
CA TYR A 532 22.39 -14.20 23.27
C TYR A 532 23.47 -13.80 24.29
N ILE A 533 23.11 -13.01 25.31
CA ILE A 533 24.04 -12.62 26.37
C ILE A 533 24.55 -13.86 27.14
N ARG A 534 23.65 -14.80 27.49
CA ARG A 534 24.01 -16.05 28.15
C ARG A 534 24.97 -16.89 27.32
N ALA A 535 24.61 -17.16 26.07
CA ALA A 535 25.36 -18.07 25.21
C ALA A 535 26.73 -17.49 24.84
N VAL A 536 26.79 -16.23 24.41
CA VAL A 536 28.06 -15.57 24.09
C VAL A 536 28.91 -15.36 25.35
N GLY A 537 28.30 -15.08 26.50
CA GLY A 537 28.97 -15.02 27.79
C GLY A 537 29.62 -16.36 28.16
N ALA A 538 28.90 -17.47 28.02
CA ALA A 538 29.42 -18.81 28.28
C ALA A 538 30.60 -19.16 27.36
N VAL A 539 30.53 -18.81 26.06
CA VAL A 539 31.68 -19.01 25.16
C VAL A 539 32.87 -18.13 25.57
N ARG A 540 32.63 -16.85 25.90
CA ARG A 540 33.68 -15.93 26.37
C ARG A 540 34.40 -16.49 27.60
N ASP A 541 33.63 -16.91 28.60
CA ASP A 541 34.18 -17.38 29.88
C ASP A 541 34.94 -18.70 29.70
N ALA A 542 34.43 -19.61 28.87
CA ALA A 542 35.15 -20.84 28.52
C ALA A 542 36.47 -20.57 27.78
N MET A 543 36.52 -19.54 26.92
CA MET A 543 37.72 -19.18 26.16
C MET A 543 38.75 -18.36 26.98
N ALA A 544 38.34 -17.75 28.09
CA ALA A 544 39.25 -17.02 28.98
C ALA A 544 40.29 -17.94 29.65
N GLU A 545 39.91 -19.20 29.92
CA GLU A 545 40.76 -20.22 30.56
C GLU A 545 41.70 -20.94 29.58
N VAL A 546 41.58 -20.69 28.27
CA VAL A 546 42.33 -21.42 27.22
C VAL A 546 43.74 -20.88 27.07
N LYS A 547 44.77 -21.70 27.29
CA LYS A 547 46.17 -21.37 27.03
C LYS A 547 46.74 -22.11 25.83
N THR A 548 46.31 -23.34 25.59
CA THR A 548 46.82 -24.23 24.54
C THR A 548 45.71 -24.68 23.57
N LEU A 549 46.09 -25.32 22.46
CA LEU A 549 45.11 -25.92 21.54
C LEU A 549 44.37 -27.11 22.16
N ASP A 550 44.96 -27.78 23.15
CA ASP A 550 44.30 -28.85 23.87
C ASP A 550 43.24 -28.29 24.84
N ASP A 551 43.54 -27.21 25.55
CA ASP A 551 42.52 -26.51 26.35
C ASP A 551 41.36 -26.00 25.46
N PHE A 552 41.69 -25.54 24.25
CA PHE A 552 40.70 -25.05 23.29
C PHE A 552 39.74 -26.14 22.82
N LYS A 553 40.23 -27.32 22.42
CA LYS A 553 39.34 -28.43 22.00
C LYS A 553 38.48 -28.92 23.17
N ASP A 554 39.03 -28.94 24.40
CA ASP A 554 38.31 -29.37 25.59
C ASP A 554 37.23 -28.36 26.00
N ALA A 555 37.49 -27.07 25.81
CA ALA A 555 36.48 -26.02 25.96
C ALA A 555 35.38 -26.13 24.89
N CYS A 556 35.73 -26.37 23.62
CA CYS A 556 34.76 -26.51 22.53
C CYS A 556 33.81 -27.70 22.74
N ILE A 557 34.32 -28.87 23.12
CA ILE A 557 33.48 -30.05 23.31
C ILE A 557 32.56 -29.90 24.53
N ARG A 558 33.00 -29.21 25.59
CA ARG A 558 32.14 -28.86 26.74
C ARG A 558 31.01 -27.92 26.31
N LEU A 559 31.33 -26.86 25.57
CA LEU A 559 30.33 -25.92 25.05
C LEU A 559 29.36 -26.61 24.08
N PHE A 560 29.85 -27.51 23.23
CA PHE A 560 29.01 -28.30 22.33
C PHE A 560 28.00 -29.16 23.12
N LYS A 561 28.48 -29.91 24.11
CA LYS A 561 27.64 -30.79 24.94
C LYS A 561 26.64 -30.00 25.79
N ALA A 562 27.09 -28.92 26.41
CA ALA A 562 26.22 -28.03 27.21
C ALA A 562 25.19 -27.30 26.32
N GLY A 563 25.61 -26.85 25.14
CA GLY A 563 24.78 -26.09 24.22
C GLY A 563 23.80 -26.93 23.40
N ARG A 564 24.07 -28.22 23.17
CA ARG A 564 23.20 -29.13 22.41
C ARG A 564 21.94 -29.53 23.19
N GLY A 565 22.02 -29.70 24.51
CA GLY A 565 20.90 -30.21 25.32
C GLY A 565 20.40 -31.58 24.82
N ASP A 566 19.07 -31.77 24.76
CA ASP A 566 18.42 -32.98 24.22
C ASP A 566 18.33 -33.01 22.67
N SER A 567 18.86 -31.99 22.00
CA SER A 567 18.67 -31.79 20.58
C SER A 567 19.64 -32.64 19.74
N ASN A 568 19.17 -33.16 18.60
CA ASN A 568 20.06 -33.87 17.67
C ASN A 568 20.72 -32.98 16.60
N TYR A 569 20.34 -31.71 16.53
CA TYR A 569 20.80 -30.80 15.48
C TYR A 569 22.22 -30.25 15.73
N ILE A 570 22.92 -29.97 14.64
CA ILE A 570 24.25 -29.33 14.63
C ILE A 570 24.14 -27.82 14.91
N TYR A 571 23.07 -27.19 14.42
CA TYR A 571 22.67 -25.80 14.68
C TYR A 571 21.15 -25.69 14.66
N GLY A 572 20.60 -24.69 15.34
CA GLY A 572 19.17 -24.37 15.33
C GLY A 572 18.32 -25.29 16.20
N GLY A 573 18.94 -26.21 16.94
CA GLY A 573 18.26 -27.21 17.76
C GLY A 573 18.04 -26.82 19.21
N SER A 574 18.67 -25.73 19.67
CA SER A 574 18.56 -25.21 21.03
C SER A 574 18.73 -23.69 21.03
N ALA A 575 18.27 -23.05 22.10
CA ALA A 575 18.38 -21.61 22.31
C ALA A 575 19.85 -21.14 22.25
N PHE A 576 20.77 -21.89 22.88
CA PHE A 576 22.21 -21.64 22.84
C PHE A 576 22.79 -21.67 21.41
N GLN A 577 22.44 -22.70 20.61
CA GLN A 577 22.94 -22.83 19.25
C GLN A 577 22.47 -21.67 18.37
N VAL A 578 21.17 -21.33 18.44
CA VAL A 578 20.58 -20.19 17.71
C VAL A 578 21.30 -18.90 18.08
N ALA A 579 21.52 -18.67 19.37
CA ALA A 579 22.17 -17.47 19.90
C ALA A 579 23.60 -17.26 19.40
N ILE A 580 24.46 -18.29 19.43
CA ILE A 580 25.86 -18.13 18.94
C ILE A 580 25.95 -18.12 17.41
N GLY A 581 24.95 -18.66 16.70
CA GLY A 581 24.91 -18.71 15.24
C GLY A 581 25.43 -20.02 14.63
N SER A 582 25.10 -20.21 13.35
CA SER A 582 25.35 -21.46 12.63
C SER A 582 26.84 -21.78 12.50
N ASP A 583 27.65 -20.79 12.13
CA ASP A 583 29.09 -20.99 11.93
C ASP A 583 29.78 -21.38 13.24
N ALA A 584 29.50 -20.67 14.35
CA ALA A 584 30.05 -21.01 15.66
C ALA A 584 29.57 -22.40 16.13
N SER A 585 28.29 -22.74 15.94
CA SER A 585 27.75 -24.06 16.30
C SER A 585 28.41 -25.19 15.52
N HIS A 586 28.66 -24.99 14.22
CA HIS A 586 29.41 -25.93 13.40
C HIS A 586 30.85 -26.12 13.89
N LEU A 587 31.53 -25.03 14.28
CA LEU A 587 32.88 -25.13 14.85
C LEU A 587 32.88 -25.92 16.17
N LEU A 588 31.86 -25.74 17.02
CA LEU A 588 31.72 -26.51 18.25
C LEU A 588 31.41 -28.00 17.97
N TYR A 589 30.52 -28.30 17.02
CA TYR A 589 30.20 -29.67 16.63
C TYR A 589 31.42 -30.45 16.10
N ASP A 590 32.21 -29.81 15.24
CA ASP A 590 33.44 -30.39 14.66
C ASP A 590 34.54 -30.69 15.72
N SER A 591 34.32 -30.37 16.99
CA SER A 591 35.24 -30.68 18.09
C SER A 591 35.12 -32.10 18.65
N GLU A 592 34.13 -32.88 18.21
CA GLU A 592 33.96 -34.28 18.59
C GLU A 592 34.14 -35.19 17.37
N ARG A 593 35.07 -36.14 17.46
CA ARG A 593 35.28 -37.15 16.42
C ARG A 593 34.76 -38.50 16.89
N SER A 594 33.78 -39.04 16.16
CA SER A 594 33.28 -40.40 16.38
C SER A 594 34.04 -41.41 15.51
N TYR A 595 34.45 -42.54 16.08
CA TYR A 595 35.03 -43.66 15.34
C TYR A 595 34.62 -45.00 15.94
N GLY A 596 34.40 -46.00 15.08
CA GLY A 596 33.77 -47.27 15.44
C GLY A 596 32.47 -47.50 14.66
N TRP A 597 31.85 -48.67 14.83
CA TRP A 597 30.60 -49.06 14.18
C TRP A 597 29.68 -49.78 15.19
N GLY A 598 28.37 -49.55 15.10
CA GLY A 598 27.37 -50.20 15.96
C GLY A 598 27.42 -49.72 17.41
N GLU A 599 27.38 -50.64 18.37
CA GLU A 599 27.42 -50.33 19.82
C GLU A 599 28.82 -49.91 20.33
N ASN A 600 29.85 -49.95 19.47
CA ASN A 600 31.25 -49.64 19.83
C ASN A 600 31.73 -48.28 19.28
N VAL A 601 30.88 -47.26 19.28
CA VAL A 601 31.27 -45.89 18.89
C VAL A 601 32.03 -45.23 20.04
N ASN A 602 33.30 -44.89 19.79
CA ASN A 602 34.09 -44.04 20.67
C ASN A 602 34.06 -42.60 20.17
N THR A 603 33.97 -41.64 21.09
CA THR A 603 34.12 -40.21 20.79
C THR A 603 35.37 -39.64 21.45
N GLU A 604 36.14 -38.86 20.70
CA GLU A 604 37.31 -38.13 21.21
C GLU A 604 37.20 -36.63 20.91
N ALA A 605 37.73 -35.80 21.80
CA ALA A 605 37.84 -34.36 21.57
C ALA A 605 38.96 -34.05 20.56
N VAL A 606 38.64 -33.29 19.52
CA VAL A 606 39.56 -32.88 18.47
C VAL A 606 39.48 -31.37 18.23
N VAL A 607 40.55 -30.77 17.71
CA VAL A 607 40.49 -29.39 17.23
C VAL A 607 39.67 -29.36 15.92
N PRO A 608 38.65 -28.49 15.81
CA PRO A 608 37.81 -28.40 14.62
C PRO A 608 38.59 -28.23 13.31
N GLN A 609 38.16 -28.91 12.25
CA GLN A 609 38.91 -28.97 11.00
C GLN A 609 39.08 -27.60 10.33
N LYS A 610 38.06 -26.73 10.38
CA LYS A 610 38.14 -25.35 9.89
C LYS A 610 39.18 -24.52 10.64
N ILE A 611 39.27 -24.69 11.97
CA ILE A 611 40.26 -24.01 12.82
C ILE A 611 41.67 -24.51 12.51
N ARG A 612 41.85 -25.84 12.41
CA ARG A 612 43.13 -26.42 11.95
C ARG A 612 43.54 -25.86 10.59
N SER A 613 42.60 -25.77 9.65
CA SER A 613 42.86 -25.19 8.32
C SER A 613 43.29 -23.72 8.40
N GLU A 614 42.65 -22.90 9.22
CA GLU A 614 43.01 -21.49 9.41
C GLU A 614 44.41 -21.34 10.03
N ILE A 615 44.73 -22.14 11.04
CA ILE A 615 46.06 -22.17 11.65
C ILE A 615 47.11 -22.55 10.59
N SER A 616 46.91 -23.65 9.87
CA SER A 616 47.84 -24.09 8.82
C SER A 616 47.93 -23.12 7.65
N LYS A 617 46.86 -22.37 7.33
CA LYS A 617 46.92 -21.29 6.32
C LYS A 617 47.82 -20.14 6.78
N ARG A 618 47.73 -19.74 8.06
CA ARG A 618 48.57 -18.69 8.64
C ARG A 618 50.02 -19.13 8.79
N GLU A 619 50.27 -20.35 9.27
CA GLU A 619 51.60 -20.97 9.34
C GLU A 619 52.27 -20.98 7.96
N ARG A 620 51.58 -21.49 6.94
CA ARG A 620 52.11 -21.50 5.56
C ARG A 620 52.38 -20.10 5.01
N ARG A 621 51.58 -19.10 5.39
CA ARG A 621 51.77 -17.71 4.94
C ARG A 621 53.06 -17.11 5.49
N VAL A 622 53.45 -17.44 6.72
CA VAL A 622 54.61 -16.83 7.40
C VAL A 622 55.88 -17.67 7.32
N ALA A 623 55.77 -19.00 7.18
CA ALA A 623 56.92 -19.91 7.13
C ALA A 623 57.20 -20.48 5.73
N GLY A 624 56.22 -20.47 4.82
CA GLY A 624 56.32 -21.13 3.52
C GLY A 624 55.87 -22.60 3.54
N TRP A 625 55.83 -23.23 2.36
CA TRP A 625 55.28 -24.58 2.19
C TRP A 625 56.26 -25.64 2.75
N GLY A 626 55.80 -26.48 3.68
CA GLY A 626 56.59 -27.55 4.28
C GLY A 626 57.49 -27.16 5.47
N GLN A 627 57.39 -25.90 5.96
CA GLN A 627 58.13 -25.42 7.13
C GLN A 627 57.17 -25.09 8.29
N THR A 628 57.65 -25.25 9.53
CA THR A 628 56.91 -24.88 10.75
C THR A 628 57.19 -23.42 11.10
N ALA A 629 56.14 -22.62 11.29
CA ALA A 629 56.28 -21.22 11.71
C ALA A 629 56.79 -21.11 13.16
N THR A 630 57.64 -20.12 13.42
CA THR A 630 58.02 -19.78 14.80
C THR A 630 56.86 -19.08 15.51
N GLU A 631 56.86 -19.12 16.85
CA GLU A 631 55.83 -18.42 17.63
C GLU A 631 55.77 -16.92 17.33
N GLU A 632 56.93 -16.28 17.14
CA GLU A 632 57.01 -14.86 16.80
C GLU A 632 56.35 -14.55 15.43
N GLN A 633 56.58 -15.40 14.44
CA GLN A 633 55.98 -15.27 13.12
C GLN A 633 54.45 -15.38 13.18
N LEU A 634 53.93 -16.31 14.00
CA LEU A 634 52.49 -16.47 14.17
C LEU A 634 51.86 -15.34 14.97
N TRP A 635 52.51 -14.87 16.03
CA TRP A 635 52.09 -13.68 16.77
C TRP A 635 52.04 -12.45 15.87
N GLY A 636 52.98 -12.29 14.93
CA GLY A 636 52.96 -11.24 13.92
C GLY A 636 51.72 -11.26 12.99
N THR A 637 50.97 -12.37 12.92
CA THR A 637 49.69 -12.43 12.18
C THR A 637 48.48 -11.89 12.96
N LEU A 638 48.60 -11.77 14.28
CA LEU A 638 47.56 -11.26 15.19
C LEU A 638 47.90 -9.84 15.66
N ILE A 639 49.16 -9.63 16.04
CA ILE A 639 49.73 -8.36 16.46
C ILE A 639 50.33 -7.72 15.21
N LYS A 640 49.52 -6.97 14.47
CA LYS A 640 50.01 -6.23 13.30
C LYS A 640 51.01 -5.18 13.78
N ALA A 641 52.22 -5.20 13.25
CA ALA A 641 53.12 -4.05 13.36
C ALA A 641 52.42 -2.83 12.76
N LYS A 642 52.36 -1.72 13.52
CA LYS A 642 51.73 -0.49 13.06
C LYS A 642 52.55 0.03 11.88
N ARG A 643 52.03 -0.13 10.65
CA ARG A 643 52.65 0.47 9.46
C ARG A 643 52.75 1.97 9.72
N GLU A 644 53.96 2.51 9.73
CA GLU A 644 54.15 3.95 9.70
C GLU A 644 53.63 4.44 8.35
N LYS A 645 52.52 5.18 8.39
CA LYS A 645 52.02 5.90 7.22
C LYS A 645 53.06 6.93 6.83
N SER A 646 53.30 7.11 5.53
CA SER A 646 54.18 8.20 5.09
C SER A 646 53.57 9.54 5.53
N GLU A 647 54.39 10.59 5.63
CA GLU A 647 53.86 11.93 5.95
C GLU A 647 52.80 12.36 4.92
N ALA A 648 52.99 12.04 3.63
CA ALA A 648 51.99 12.29 2.59
C ALA A 648 50.66 11.53 2.82
N GLU A 649 50.70 10.29 3.32
CA GLU A 649 49.48 9.54 3.65
C GLU A 649 48.77 10.10 4.89
N LYS A 650 49.54 10.58 5.88
CA LYS A 650 48.99 11.24 7.07
C LYS A 650 48.37 12.59 6.71
N GLU A 651 49.03 13.37 5.87
CA GLU A 651 48.52 14.65 5.36
C GLU A 651 47.26 14.45 4.53
N ALA A 652 47.23 13.49 3.59
CA ALA A 652 46.03 13.20 2.81
C ALA A 652 44.84 12.72 3.66
N GLU A 653 45.08 11.90 4.69
CA GLU A 653 44.03 11.52 5.65
C GLU A 653 43.59 12.68 6.54
N ALA A 654 44.52 13.57 6.92
CA ALA A 654 44.21 14.76 7.70
C ALA A 654 43.37 15.74 6.88
N GLU A 655 43.75 16.00 5.64
CA GLU A 655 43.01 16.84 4.70
C GLU A 655 41.62 16.27 4.42
N LYS A 656 41.51 14.96 4.16
CA LYS A 656 40.21 14.29 3.99
C LYS A 656 39.34 14.39 5.25
N ALA A 657 39.94 14.23 6.43
CA ALA A 657 39.23 14.36 7.69
C ALA A 657 38.79 15.81 7.97
N ASP A 658 39.58 16.80 7.55
CA ASP A 658 39.23 18.20 7.69
C ASP A 658 38.13 18.61 6.69
N GLN A 659 38.16 18.11 5.45
CA GLN A 659 37.08 18.29 4.46
C GLN A 659 35.76 17.66 4.92
N ASP A 660 35.78 16.41 5.42
CA ASP A 660 34.59 15.74 5.98
C ASP A 660 34.06 16.52 7.20
N ARG A 661 34.97 17.04 8.03
CA ARG A 661 34.63 17.85 9.19
C ARG A 661 34.01 19.20 8.80
N GLU A 662 34.47 19.85 7.74
CA GLU A 662 33.90 21.11 7.23
C GLU A 662 32.48 20.93 6.68
N LEU A 663 32.20 19.81 6.03
CA LEU A 663 30.83 19.48 5.56
C LEU A 663 29.85 19.22 6.70
N HIS A 664 30.32 18.67 7.81
CA HIS A 664 29.54 18.46 9.02
C HIS A 664 29.51 19.70 9.94
N ARG A 665 30.32 20.72 9.67
CA ARG A 665 30.49 21.87 10.55
C ARG A 665 30.30 23.20 9.86
N PRO A 666 29.64 24.08 10.60
CA PRO A 666 30.10 25.45 10.69
C PRO A 666 31.14 25.61 11.81
N HIS A 667 32.32 26.16 11.52
CA HIS A 667 33.19 26.64 12.60
C HIS A 667 32.64 28.00 13.08
N LEU A 668 32.00 28.01 14.25
CA LEU A 668 31.60 29.24 14.94
C LEU A 668 32.61 29.55 16.04
N ASP A 669 33.34 30.63 15.89
CA ASP A 669 34.16 31.19 16.98
C ASP A 669 33.30 31.87 18.04
N ARG A 670 32.11 32.37 17.63
CA ARG A 670 31.10 32.99 18.49
C ARG A 670 29.70 32.70 17.93
N VAL A 671 28.74 32.44 18.82
CA VAL A 671 27.31 32.28 18.48
C VAL A 671 26.65 33.66 18.52
N GLU A 672 25.92 34.01 17.47
CA GLU A 672 25.12 35.24 17.42
C GLU A 672 23.62 34.92 17.42
N ARG A 673 22.85 35.76 18.11
CA ARG A 673 21.39 35.68 18.14
C ARG A 673 20.79 37.08 18.04
N SER A 674 19.74 37.23 17.23
CA SER A 674 18.90 38.43 17.12
C SER A 674 17.44 38.02 16.91
N GLY A 675 16.50 38.75 17.50
CA GLY A 675 15.07 38.42 17.48
C GLY A 675 14.41 38.82 18.81
N GLU A 676 13.30 38.18 19.13
CA GLU A 676 12.54 38.39 20.37
C GLU A 676 13.38 38.03 21.61
N ASP A 677 13.21 38.76 22.72
CA ASP A 677 13.88 38.44 23.99
C ASP A 677 12.98 37.57 24.86
N TRP A 678 13.13 36.25 24.73
CA TRP A 678 12.31 35.28 25.45
C TRP A 678 12.54 35.22 26.97
N ARG A 679 13.63 35.82 27.48
CA ARG A 679 14.04 35.65 28.88
C ARG A 679 14.09 36.95 29.67
N SER A 680 14.11 38.12 29.00
CA SER A 680 14.32 39.42 29.66
C SER A 680 15.55 39.43 30.57
N GLY A 681 16.61 38.72 30.16
CA GLY A 681 17.86 38.59 30.90
C GLY A 681 17.88 37.54 32.03
N ARG A 682 16.80 36.78 32.27
CA ARG A 682 16.75 35.69 33.27
C ARG A 682 17.64 34.52 32.85
N ASP A 683 18.44 34.00 33.79
CA ASP A 683 19.17 32.74 33.62
C ASP A 683 18.22 31.55 33.76
N ILE A 684 18.31 30.60 32.82
CA ILE A 684 17.44 29.42 32.73
C ILE A 684 17.96 28.28 33.60
N VAL A 685 17.04 27.56 34.25
CA VAL A 685 17.28 26.30 34.94
C VAL A 685 16.69 25.12 34.16
N ALA A 686 17.10 23.89 34.48
CA ALA A 686 16.64 22.70 33.78
C ALA A 686 15.11 22.51 33.83
N ASP A 687 14.47 22.86 34.95
CA ASP A 687 13.01 22.74 35.11
C ASP A 687 12.25 23.68 34.18
N ASP A 688 12.80 24.85 33.80
CA ASP A 688 12.14 25.74 32.83
C ASP A 688 11.97 25.05 31.47
N LEU A 689 12.87 24.16 31.06
CA LEU A 689 12.71 23.42 29.80
C LEU A 689 11.56 22.41 29.91
N ILE A 690 11.35 21.83 31.09
CA ILE A 690 10.25 20.89 31.35
C ILE A 690 8.92 21.65 31.43
N GLU A 691 8.88 22.77 32.16
CA GLU A 691 7.64 23.53 32.37
C GLU A 691 7.22 24.31 31.12
N HIS A 692 8.16 24.92 30.40
CA HIS A 692 7.86 25.74 29.22
C HIS A 692 7.59 24.89 27.98
N PHE A 693 8.44 23.88 27.69
CA PHE A 693 8.30 23.07 26.48
C PHE A 693 7.71 21.68 26.73
N GLY A 694 7.60 21.22 27.97
CA GLY A 694 7.13 19.87 28.28
C GLY A 694 8.18 18.76 28.23
N PHE A 695 9.48 19.05 28.04
CA PHE A 695 10.50 17.98 27.87
C PHE A 695 10.40 16.91 28.96
N ARG A 696 10.44 15.64 28.55
CA ARG A 696 10.39 14.49 29.48
C ARG A 696 11.51 14.51 30.51
N ALA A 697 12.69 14.96 30.08
CA ALA A 697 13.90 14.99 30.89
C ALA A 697 15.00 15.90 30.33
N VAL A 698 15.83 16.40 31.23
CA VAL A 698 17.05 17.17 30.93
C VAL A 698 18.25 16.52 31.63
N GLU A 699 19.27 16.10 30.89
CA GLU A 699 20.47 15.42 31.45
C GLU A 699 21.78 16.17 31.15
N PHE A 700 22.70 16.23 32.12
CA PHE A 700 24.03 16.81 31.95
C PHE A 700 25.17 15.78 32.01
N GLY A 701 26.19 15.97 31.18
CA GLY A 701 27.43 15.20 31.25
C GLY A 701 28.26 15.51 32.49
N ASN A 702 28.86 14.48 33.11
CA ASN A 702 29.71 14.61 34.30
C ASN A 702 30.92 15.55 34.14
N TRP A 703 31.36 15.78 32.90
CA TRP A 703 32.54 16.58 32.60
C TRP A 703 32.22 18.01 32.17
N LEU A 704 30.94 18.41 32.18
CA LEU A 704 30.48 19.76 31.80
C LEU A 704 30.53 20.70 33.02
N PRO A 705 31.41 21.73 33.03
CA PRO A 705 31.49 22.72 34.09
C PRO A 705 30.16 23.48 34.31
N GLN A 706 29.89 23.92 35.54
CA GLN A 706 28.60 24.53 35.91
C GLN A 706 28.32 25.86 35.20
N ASP A 707 29.35 26.68 35.00
CA ASP A 707 29.31 27.91 34.20
C ASP A 707 28.96 27.61 32.73
N GLU A 708 29.55 26.54 32.15
CA GLU A 708 29.23 26.11 30.79
C GLU A 708 27.79 25.54 30.69
N ARG A 709 27.27 24.89 31.76
CA ARG A 709 25.86 24.44 31.81
C ARG A 709 24.89 25.61 31.69
N GLN A 710 25.11 26.69 32.45
CA GLN A 710 24.25 27.88 32.41
C GLN A 710 24.21 28.48 31.00
N GLN A 711 25.37 28.67 30.38
CA GLN A 711 25.44 29.25 29.04
C GLN A 711 24.69 28.41 28.01
N VAL A 712 24.90 27.09 28.04
CA VAL A 712 24.26 26.15 27.11
C VAL A 712 22.74 26.07 27.34
N LEU A 713 22.27 26.11 28.59
CA LEU A 713 20.83 26.17 28.89
C LEU A 713 20.18 27.42 28.32
N ASN A 714 20.78 28.60 28.54
CA ASN A 714 20.24 29.85 28.03
C ASN A 714 20.14 29.83 26.49
N MET A 715 21.22 29.41 25.81
CA MET A 715 21.23 29.32 24.35
C MET A 715 20.25 28.28 23.83
N ALA A 716 20.13 27.13 24.51
CA ALA A 716 19.18 26.09 24.13
C ALA A 716 17.74 26.57 24.29
N PHE A 717 17.38 27.18 25.42
CA PHE A 717 16.06 27.74 25.67
C PHE A 717 15.68 28.78 24.61
N ASP A 718 16.57 29.75 24.37
CA ASP A 718 16.37 30.79 23.36
C ASP A 718 16.19 30.18 21.96
N SER A 719 17.01 29.18 21.61
CA SER A 719 16.94 28.49 20.31
C SER A 719 15.69 27.63 20.15
N LEU A 720 15.19 27.04 21.23
CA LEU A 720 13.96 26.25 21.21
C LEU A 720 12.72 27.15 21.09
N CYS A 721 12.74 28.33 21.70
CA CYS A 721 11.72 29.37 21.46
C CYS A 721 11.78 29.89 20.02
N ASP A 722 12.99 30.15 19.49
CA ASP A 722 13.17 30.55 18.10
C ASP A 722 12.69 29.49 17.12
N LEU A 723 12.91 28.20 17.44
CA LEU A 723 12.40 27.09 16.65
C LEU A 723 10.87 27.03 16.68
N ALA A 724 10.26 27.20 17.87
CA ALA A 724 8.81 27.26 18.03
C ALA A 724 8.20 28.39 17.19
N ASP A 725 8.77 29.59 17.29
CA ASP A 725 8.34 30.75 16.52
C ASP A 725 8.57 30.57 15.02
N ALA A 726 9.74 30.10 14.59
CA ALA A 726 10.06 29.88 13.17
C ALA A 726 9.13 28.85 12.51
N LEU A 727 8.64 27.88 13.27
CA LEU A 727 7.76 26.82 12.76
C LEU A 727 6.27 27.07 13.03
N ASP A 728 5.94 28.16 13.74
CA ASP A 728 4.63 28.50 14.28
C ASP A 728 4.00 27.35 15.11
N ILE A 729 4.80 26.58 15.85
CA ILE A 729 4.34 25.48 16.71
C ILE A 729 4.28 25.94 18.18
N PRO A 730 3.37 25.40 19.02
CA PRO A 730 3.37 25.71 20.44
C PRO A 730 4.65 25.15 21.09
N PRO A 731 5.08 25.67 22.26
CA PRO A 731 6.25 25.16 22.99
C PRO A 731 6.21 23.64 23.24
N SER A 732 5.04 23.08 23.55
CA SER A 732 4.85 21.62 23.69
C SER A 732 5.14 20.85 22.41
N GLY A 733 4.91 21.45 21.24
CA GLY A 733 5.22 20.88 19.93
C GLY A 733 6.73 20.76 19.68
N VAL A 734 7.58 21.51 20.38
CA VAL A 734 9.04 21.36 20.29
C VAL A 734 9.48 20.05 20.94
N SER A 735 8.81 19.62 22.02
CA SER A 735 9.11 18.39 22.74
C SER A 735 8.22 17.20 22.33
N PHE A 736 7.43 17.34 21.27
CA PHE A 736 6.45 16.33 20.82
C PHE A 736 5.47 15.95 21.94
N ASP A 737 4.87 16.96 22.59
CA ASP A 737 3.94 16.85 23.73
C ASP A 737 4.56 16.10 24.93
N GLY A 738 5.82 16.44 25.21
CA GLY A 738 6.58 15.95 26.34
C GLY A 738 7.15 14.54 26.20
N GLU A 739 7.22 14.03 24.97
CA GLU A 739 7.89 12.77 24.70
C GLU A 739 9.41 12.94 24.56
N LEU A 740 9.89 14.07 24.04
CA LEU A 740 11.31 14.32 23.78
C LEU A 740 12.07 14.57 25.08
N ALA A 741 13.30 14.05 25.16
CA ALA A 741 14.27 14.48 26.15
C ALA A 741 15.44 15.24 25.52
N VAL A 742 16.15 16.03 26.32
CA VAL A 742 17.35 16.75 25.89
C VAL A 742 18.53 16.46 26.82
N ALA A 743 19.71 16.30 26.24
CA ALA A 743 20.93 16.02 26.96
C ALA A 743 22.08 16.94 26.52
N PHE A 744 22.89 17.36 27.48
CA PHE A 744 24.02 18.26 27.27
C PHE A 744 25.34 17.56 27.59
N GLY A 745 25.99 17.05 26.53
CA GLY A 745 27.33 16.46 26.58
C GLY A 745 27.44 15.16 27.39
N SER A 746 26.35 14.42 27.61
CA SER A 746 26.35 13.16 28.39
C SER A 746 26.54 11.89 27.54
N ARG A 747 26.21 11.94 26.23
CA ARG A 747 26.01 10.71 25.42
C ARG A 747 27.05 10.45 24.31
N GLY A 748 28.02 11.33 24.08
CA GLY A 748 29.02 11.19 23.01
C GLY A 748 30.23 10.27 23.32
N ARG A 749 30.82 9.65 22.28
CA ARG A 749 32.15 8.99 22.33
C ARG A 749 33.24 10.02 22.07
N GLY A 750 33.81 10.64 23.11
CA GLY A 750 34.91 11.60 22.94
C GLY A 750 36.05 11.07 22.04
N GLY A 751 36.64 11.93 21.20
CA GLY A 751 37.67 11.57 20.23
C GLY A 751 37.66 12.49 18.99
N LYS A 752 38.62 12.29 18.05
CA LYS A 752 38.75 13.09 16.81
C LYS A 752 37.54 12.96 15.86
N HIS A 753 36.67 11.96 16.08
CA HIS A 753 35.48 11.63 15.26
C HIS A 753 34.18 11.58 16.08
N ALA A 754 34.12 12.27 17.24
CA ALA A 754 32.91 12.31 18.06
C ALA A 754 31.81 13.13 17.37
N ALA A 755 30.57 12.62 17.36
CA ALA A 755 29.40 13.39 16.92
C ALA A 755 29.23 14.65 17.80
N LEU A 756 28.90 15.77 17.17
CA LEU A 756 28.85 17.11 17.78
C LEU A 756 27.46 17.46 18.31
N ALA A 757 26.44 16.94 17.65
CA ALA A 757 25.13 16.69 18.20
C ALA A 757 24.66 15.37 17.59
N HIS A 758 23.69 14.72 18.22
CA HIS A 758 23.02 13.58 17.62
C HIS A 758 21.67 13.32 18.31
N PHE A 759 20.68 12.94 17.52
CA PHE A 759 19.44 12.34 17.98
C PHE A 759 19.62 10.82 18.23
N GLU A 760 19.09 10.33 19.35
CA GLU A 760 19.04 8.90 19.66
C GLU A 760 17.59 8.39 19.64
N PRO A 761 17.19 7.63 18.59
CA PRO A 761 15.84 7.11 18.47
C PRO A 761 15.40 6.25 19.65
N ALA A 762 16.30 5.39 20.14
CA ALA A 762 15.99 4.39 21.17
C ALA A 762 15.52 5.00 22.50
N ARG A 763 15.98 6.22 22.82
CA ARG A 763 15.59 6.96 24.03
C ARG A 763 14.81 8.23 23.70
N PHE A 764 14.56 8.49 22.41
CA PHE A 764 13.91 9.69 21.92
C PHE A 764 14.49 10.95 22.58
N VAL A 765 15.81 11.14 22.43
CA VAL A 765 16.60 12.19 23.08
C VAL A 765 17.53 12.87 22.08
N ILE A 766 17.62 14.20 22.15
CA ILE A 766 18.64 14.99 21.44
C ILE A 766 19.80 15.24 22.38
N ASN A 767 21.02 14.91 21.97
CA ASN A 767 22.23 15.21 22.72
C ASN A 767 23.06 16.31 22.02
N LEU A 768 23.26 17.44 22.70
CA LEU A 768 24.05 18.58 22.21
C LEU A 768 25.44 18.59 22.89
N THR A 769 26.53 18.68 22.12
CA THR A 769 27.89 18.75 22.70
C THR A 769 28.39 20.19 22.87
N ARG A 770 27.96 20.84 23.97
CA ARG A 770 28.49 22.16 24.40
C ARG A 770 28.38 23.22 23.28
N MET A 771 29.36 24.12 23.19
CA MET A 771 29.54 25.07 22.07
C MET A 771 29.91 24.39 20.73
N LYS A 772 30.42 23.15 20.76
CA LYS A 772 30.86 22.45 19.54
C LYS A 772 29.70 21.88 18.72
N GLY A 773 28.51 21.78 19.30
CA GLY A 773 27.27 21.40 18.63
C GLY A 773 26.38 22.60 18.23
N ALA A 774 26.85 23.84 18.38
CA ALA A 774 26.12 25.01 17.94
C ALA A 774 25.86 24.95 16.42
N GLY A 775 24.63 25.23 16.01
CA GLY A 775 24.19 25.21 14.61
C GLY A 775 23.60 23.88 14.14
N SER A 776 23.54 22.86 15.01
CA SER A 776 23.02 21.53 14.67
C SER A 776 21.68 21.19 15.34
N LEU A 777 21.15 22.03 16.25
CA LEU A 777 19.92 21.71 16.98
C LEU A 777 18.72 21.50 16.06
N ALA A 778 18.52 22.35 15.05
CA ALA A 778 17.44 22.20 14.08
C ALA A 778 17.55 20.89 13.28
N HIS A 779 18.78 20.47 12.94
CA HIS A 779 19.03 19.22 12.24
C HIS A 779 18.66 18.01 13.11
N GLU A 780 19.09 17.98 14.37
CA GLU A 780 18.72 16.90 15.30
C GLU A 780 17.23 16.90 15.62
N TRP A 781 16.61 18.07 15.72
CA TRP A 781 15.17 18.18 15.91
C TRP A 781 14.40 17.64 14.70
N MET A 782 14.87 17.88 13.48
CA MET A 782 14.28 17.29 12.29
C MET A 782 14.41 15.76 12.26
N HIS A 783 15.54 15.20 12.72
CA HIS A 783 15.62 13.74 12.93
C HIS A 783 14.60 13.22 13.95
N ALA A 784 14.40 13.97 15.04
CA ALA A 784 13.40 13.63 16.06
C ALA A 784 11.97 13.72 15.51
N LEU A 785 11.64 14.76 14.74
CA LEU A 785 10.35 14.93 14.08
C LEU A 785 10.09 13.79 13.09
N ASP A 786 11.06 13.47 12.24
CA ASP A 786 10.94 12.40 11.25
C ASP A 786 10.65 11.05 11.92
N PHE A 787 11.32 10.76 13.04
CA PHE A 787 11.09 9.56 13.81
C PHE A 787 9.77 9.57 14.60
N HIS A 788 9.35 10.73 15.12
CA HIS A 788 8.06 10.91 15.79
C HIS A 788 6.90 10.65 14.82
N LEU A 789 6.95 11.26 13.63
CA LEU A 789 5.95 11.06 12.58
C LEU A 789 5.93 9.63 12.04
N GLY A 790 7.03 8.88 12.22
CA GLY A 790 7.13 7.45 11.90
C GLY A 790 6.72 6.54 13.06
N GLU A 791 5.96 7.09 14.02
CA GLU A 791 5.41 6.42 15.20
C GLU A 791 6.49 5.75 16.07
N LYS A 792 7.71 6.27 16.04
CA LYS A 792 8.90 5.73 16.72
C LYS A 792 9.23 4.28 16.35
N ALA A 793 8.68 3.76 15.25
CA ALA A 793 9.03 2.46 14.68
C ALA A 793 10.12 2.58 13.60
N GLY A 794 10.30 3.79 13.06
CA GLY A 794 11.28 4.15 12.03
C GLY A 794 11.12 5.61 11.65
N TYR A 795 11.85 6.06 10.63
CA TYR A 795 11.75 7.42 10.11
C TYR A 795 10.61 7.49 9.08
N ALA A 796 9.67 8.42 9.26
CA ALA A 796 8.52 8.59 8.37
C ALA A 796 8.95 8.84 6.93
N SER A 797 10.02 9.62 6.74
CA SER A 797 10.59 9.95 5.44
C SER A 797 10.99 8.70 4.65
N GLU A 798 11.52 7.68 5.35
CA GLU A 798 11.89 6.38 4.76
C GLU A 798 10.69 5.46 4.59
N GLN A 799 9.81 5.38 5.60
CA GLN A 799 8.61 4.55 5.54
C GLN A 799 7.67 4.95 4.38
N ARG A 800 7.59 6.25 4.07
CA ARG A 800 6.68 6.81 3.07
C ARG A 800 7.33 7.10 1.72
N GLU A 801 8.61 6.77 1.54
CA GLU A 801 9.35 7.07 0.29
C GLU A 801 8.69 6.48 -0.97
N GLY A 802 8.06 5.30 -0.85
CA GLY A 802 7.37 4.62 -1.95
C GLY A 802 5.98 5.16 -2.28
N ASP A 803 5.46 6.12 -1.51
CA ASP A 803 4.08 6.59 -1.60
C ASP A 803 4.00 8.13 -1.77
N PRO A 804 4.45 8.67 -2.93
CA PRO A 804 4.52 10.11 -3.16
C PRO A 804 3.17 10.81 -3.27
N ARG A 805 2.07 10.06 -3.39
CA ARG A 805 0.70 10.60 -3.54
C ARG A 805 -0.20 10.30 -2.36
N GLY A 806 0.15 9.35 -1.49
CA GLY A 806 -0.67 8.96 -0.35
C GLY A 806 -0.37 9.69 0.95
N SER A 807 0.66 10.55 1.02
CA SER A 807 0.91 11.38 2.20
C SER A 807 1.77 12.62 1.91
N VAL A 808 1.65 13.64 2.77
CA VAL A 808 2.50 14.85 2.74
C VAL A 808 3.97 14.49 2.90
N MET A 809 4.30 13.59 3.84
CA MET A 809 5.67 13.10 4.03
C MET A 809 6.18 12.34 2.80
N GLY A 810 5.35 11.50 2.17
CA GLY A 810 5.73 10.78 0.95
C GLY A 810 6.04 11.73 -0.21
N ALA A 811 5.24 12.78 -0.38
CA ALA A 811 5.48 13.81 -1.39
C ALA A 811 6.80 14.55 -1.14
N LEU A 812 7.10 14.93 0.12
CA LEU A 812 8.37 15.55 0.51
C LEU A 812 9.55 14.61 0.28
N SER A 813 9.47 13.35 0.71
CA SER A 813 10.50 12.32 0.50
C SER A 813 10.82 12.13 -0.98
N HIS A 814 9.78 12.13 -1.82
CA HIS A 814 9.96 12.08 -3.26
C HIS A 814 10.65 13.34 -3.79
N ALA A 815 10.20 14.52 -3.40
CA ALA A 815 10.74 15.81 -3.84
C ALA A 815 12.20 16.02 -3.42
N MET A 816 12.66 15.43 -2.31
CA MET A 816 14.07 15.45 -1.93
C MET A 816 14.97 14.72 -2.92
N LYS A 817 14.45 13.65 -3.55
CA LYS A 817 15.24 12.73 -4.37
C LYS A 817 15.00 12.88 -5.86
N ARG A 818 13.78 13.25 -6.26
CA ARG A 818 13.26 13.16 -7.62
C ARG A 818 12.55 14.45 -7.99
N ARG A 819 12.74 14.86 -9.24
CA ARG A 819 12.03 15.97 -9.88
C ARG A 819 11.51 15.54 -11.26
N PRO A 820 10.49 16.23 -11.79
CA PRO A 820 10.07 16.04 -13.17
C PRO A 820 11.24 16.22 -14.13
N GLY A 821 11.39 15.30 -15.07
CA GLY A 821 12.41 15.38 -16.11
C GLY A 821 12.15 16.56 -17.03
N ASP A 822 13.23 17.18 -17.52
CA ASP A 822 13.15 18.15 -18.59
C ASP A 822 12.85 17.43 -19.92
N ALA A 823 12.03 18.04 -20.77
CA ALA A 823 11.60 17.43 -22.03
C ALA A 823 12.79 17.17 -22.97
N GLU A 824 13.75 18.09 -23.04
CA GLU A 824 14.96 17.95 -23.87
C GLU A 824 15.87 16.84 -23.32
N ASP A 825 16.04 16.78 -22.01
CA ASP A 825 16.79 15.71 -21.36
C ASP A 825 16.17 14.33 -21.59
N ILE A 826 14.83 14.25 -21.61
CA ILE A 826 14.08 13.01 -21.90
C ILE A 826 14.29 12.62 -23.35
N HIS A 827 14.12 13.57 -24.28
CA HIS A 827 14.31 13.36 -25.71
C HIS A 827 15.72 12.87 -26.04
N SER A 828 16.75 13.57 -25.55
CA SER A 828 18.15 13.24 -25.81
C SER A 828 18.50 11.83 -25.32
N ARG A 829 18.10 11.49 -24.07
CA ARG A 829 18.32 10.15 -23.50
C ARG A 829 17.57 9.08 -24.29
N ALA A 830 16.30 9.31 -24.58
CA ALA A 830 15.45 8.36 -25.29
C ALA A 830 15.98 8.10 -26.71
N SER A 831 16.36 9.15 -27.44
CA SER A 831 17.00 9.07 -28.75
C SER A 831 18.31 8.27 -28.73
N ALA A 832 19.18 8.53 -27.73
CA ALA A 832 20.43 7.78 -27.58
C ALA A 832 20.20 6.31 -27.24
N ASN A 833 19.21 6.01 -26.39
CA ASN A 833 18.85 4.64 -26.03
C ASN A 833 18.20 3.89 -27.20
N ALA A 834 17.38 4.56 -28.01
CA ALA A 834 16.81 3.99 -29.22
C ALA A 834 17.91 3.52 -30.18
N ARG A 835 18.88 4.40 -30.48
CA ARG A 835 20.06 4.06 -31.29
C ARG A 835 20.87 2.91 -30.70
N ARG A 836 21.12 2.94 -29.38
CA ARG A 836 21.82 1.84 -28.69
C ARG A 836 21.07 0.51 -28.82
N GLY A 837 19.74 0.53 -28.73
CA GLY A 837 18.91 -0.66 -28.94
C GLY A 837 19.06 -1.21 -30.35
N ALA A 838 19.04 -0.35 -31.37
CA ALA A 838 19.28 -0.71 -32.77
C ALA A 838 20.66 -1.38 -32.95
N ASP A 839 21.71 -0.72 -32.46
CA ASP A 839 23.10 -1.19 -32.55
C ASP A 839 23.29 -2.53 -31.83
N ASN A 840 22.72 -2.66 -30.63
CA ASN A 840 22.78 -3.89 -29.85
C ASN A 840 22.05 -5.03 -30.57
N ALA A 841 20.86 -4.79 -31.12
CA ALA A 841 20.12 -5.80 -31.89
C ALA A 841 20.96 -6.32 -33.07
N LEU A 842 21.61 -5.42 -33.82
CA LEU A 842 22.51 -5.77 -34.93
C LEU A 842 23.77 -6.51 -34.46
N SER A 843 24.32 -6.16 -33.29
CA SER A 843 25.52 -6.80 -32.73
C SER A 843 25.34 -8.30 -32.47
N TRP A 844 24.12 -8.73 -32.16
CA TRP A 844 23.78 -10.14 -31.94
C TRP A 844 23.72 -10.97 -33.22
N LEU A 845 23.70 -10.33 -34.39
CA LEU A 845 23.68 -10.98 -35.70
C LEU A 845 25.08 -11.40 -36.19
N TYR A 846 26.03 -11.62 -35.26
CA TYR A 846 27.41 -12.00 -35.55
C TYR A 846 27.58 -13.34 -36.28
N LEU A 847 26.52 -14.16 -36.35
CA LEU A 847 26.47 -15.44 -37.08
C LEU A 847 26.06 -15.30 -38.55
N GLN A 848 25.75 -14.09 -39.03
CA GLN A 848 25.41 -13.79 -40.43
C GLN A 848 26.67 -13.39 -41.21
N SER A 849 26.66 -13.51 -42.54
CA SER A 849 27.79 -13.06 -43.36
C SER A 849 28.03 -11.56 -43.24
N GLU A 850 29.25 -11.11 -43.55
CA GLU A 850 29.59 -9.69 -43.48
C GLU A 850 28.76 -8.83 -44.44
N GLU A 851 28.48 -9.33 -45.64
CA GLU A 851 27.62 -8.68 -46.63
C GLU A 851 26.19 -8.53 -46.09
N THR A 852 25.62 -9.61 -45.54
CA THR A 852 24.30 -9.60 -44.90
C THR A 852 24.26 -8.63 -43.72
N ARG A 853 25.28 -8.59 -42.87
CA ARG A 853 25.34 -7.65 -41.73
C ARG A 853 25.38 -6.19 -42.18
N ARG A 854 26.07 -5.85 -43.28
CA ARG A 854 26.05 -4.50 -43.86
C ARG A 854 24.66 -4.15 -44.38
N HIS A 855 24.04 -5.05 -45.13
CA HIS A 855 22.68 -4.85 -45.65
C HIS A 855 21.66 -4.66 -44.52
N LEU A 856 21.71 -5.50 -43.48
CA LEU A 856 20.80 -5.42 -42.34
C LEU A 856 20.96 -4.13 -41.52
N LYS A 857 22.15 -3.52 -41.55
CA LYS A 857 22.36 -2.19 -40.95
C LYS A 857 21.56 -1.11 -41.70
N ASP A 858 21.62 -1.09 -43.02
CA ASP A 858 20.87 -0.15 -43.84
C ASP A 858 19.35 -0.36 -43.71
N VAL A 859 18.93 -1.64 -43.64
CA VAL A 859 17.53 -2.02 -43.36
C VAL A 859 17.07 -1.51 -41.99
N MET A 860 17.89 -1.70 -40.94
CA MET A 860 17.57 -1.20 -39.60
C MET A 860 17.45 0.33 -39.57
N GLU A 861 18.34 1.05 -40.26
CA GLU A 861 18.26 2.52 -40.35
C GLU A 861 16.96 2.97 -41.02
N SER A 862 16.57 2.32 -42.13
CA SER A 862 15.32 2.61 -42.82
C SER A 862 14.09 2.33 -41.95
N LEU A 863 14.10 1.21 -41.21
CA LEU A 863 13.01 0.84 -40.30
C LEU A 863 12.93 1.78 -39.10
N HIS A 864 14.07 2.21 -38.57
CA HIS A 864 14.13 3.20 -37.50
C HIS A 864 13.53 4.54 -37.95
N GLN A 865 13.88 5.03 -39.14
CA GLN A 865 13.31 6.26 -39.70
C GLN A 865 11.80 6.14 -39.99
N LYS A 866 11.37 4.98 -40.50
CA LYS A 866 9.94 4.68 -40.68
C LYS A 866 9.20 4.72 -39.35
N ALA A 867 9.71 4.04 -38.33
CA ALA A 867 9.13 4.01 -36.99
C ALA A 867 9.06 5.42 -36.37
N ALA A 868 10.11 6.22 -36.49
CA ALA A 868 10.14 7.59 -35.98
C ALA A 868 9.03 8.46 -36.61
N THR A 869 8.84 8.34 -37.92
CA THR A 869 7.81 9.09 -38.65
C THR A 869 6.40 8.66 -38.23
N ASP A 870 6.14 7.35 -38.20
CA ASP A 870 4.83 6.80 -37.78
C ASP A 870 4.49 7.16 -36.32
N PHE A 871 5.45 7.04 -35.41
CA PHE A 871 5.25 7.34 -34.00
C PHE A 871 5.03 8.83 -33.73
N THR A 872 5.72 9.72 -34.45
CA THR A 872 5.50 11.18 -34.31
C THR A 872 4.09 11.56 -34.74
N GLU A 873 3.61 11.05 -35.88
CA GLU A 873 2.24 11.30 -36.33
C GLU A 873 1.20 10.75 -35.34
N LYS A 874 1.39 9.53 -34.84
CA LYS A 874 0.47 8.91 -33.88
C LYS A 874 0.45 9.64 -32.54
N ALA A 875 1.62 10.02 -32.03
CA ALA A 875 1.74 10.80 -30.81
C ALA A 875 1.06 12.17 -30.98
N ALA A 876 1.30 12.87 -32.08
CA ALA A 876 0.68 14.17 -32.35
C ALA A 876 -0.86 14.07 -32.39
N ARG A 877 -1.41 13.09 -33.11
CA ARG A 877 -2.87 12.85 -33.14
C ARG A 877 -3.44 12.56 -31.76
N HIS A 878 -2.74 11.75 -30.96
CA HIS A 878 -3.18 11.42 -29.61
C HIS A 878 -3.18 12.65 -28.70
N ILE A 879 -2.09 13.42 -28.68
CA ILE A 879 -1.97 14.66 -27.89
C ILE A 879 -3.05 15.66 -28.29
N GLU A 880 -3.25 15.88 -29.59
CA GLU A 880 -4.27 16.79 -30.11
C GLU A 880 -5.68 16.44 -29.62
N ALA A 881 -6.00 15.14 -29.53
CA ALA A 881 -7.30 14.66 -29.08
C ALA A 881 -7.57 14.89 -27.59
N ILE A 882 -6.51 14.97 -26.75
CA ILE A 882 -6.64 14.99 -25.29
C ILE A 882 -6.18 16.30 -24.64
N LYS A 883 -5.45 17.17 -25.36
CA LYS A 883 -4.87 18.41 -24.81
C LYS A 883 -5.91 19.39 -24.26
N GLY A 884 -7.17 19.29 -24.70
CA GLY A 884 -8.28 20.10 -24.21
C GLY A 884 -8.90 19.62 -22.88
N ASN A 885 -8.48 18.47 -22.35
CA ASN A 885 -8.95 17.97 -21.07
C ASN A 885 -8.40 18.84 -19.93
N PRO A 886 -9.25 19.32 -18.98
CA PRO A 886 -8.78 20.08 -17.81
C PRO A 886 -7.66 19.42 -17.01
N SER A 887 -7.60 18.08 -16.98
CA SER A 887 -6.55 17.34 -16.26
C SER A 887 -5.31 17.02 -17.10
N PHE A 888 -5.22 17.53 -18.35
CA PHE A 888 -4.16 17.18 -19.28
C PHE A 888 -2.79 17.44 -18.68
N SER A 889 -2.54 18.62 -18.11
CA SER A 889 -1.25 19.03 -17.53
C SER A 889 -0.72 18.09 -16.44
N GLU A 890 -1.62 17.36 -15.75
CA GLU A 890 -1.24 16.45 -14.66
C GLU A 890 -1.18 15.00 -15.12
N THR A 891 -2.20 14.51 -15.83
CA THR A 891 -2.41 13.08 -16.09
C THR A 891 -2.60 12.73 -17.57
N GLY A 892 -2.49 13.68 -18.49
CA GLY A 892 -2.87 13.48 -19.90
C GLY A 892 -2.10 12.34 -20.58
N ILE A 893 -0.81 12.20 -20.31
CA ILE A 893 0.08 11.22 -20.97
C ILE A 893 0.89 10.51 -19.90
N GLY A 894 0.86 9.18 -19.89
CA GLY A 894 1.65 8.38 -18.96
C GLY A 894 3.16 8.37 -19.27
N PRO A 895 4.00 7.79 -18.40
CA PRO A 895 5.45 7.74 -18.59
C PRO A 895 5.90 6.89 -19.78
N ALA A 896 4.99 6.11 -20.40
CA ALA A 896 5.25 5.35 -21.62
C ALA A 896 5.14 6.17 -22.92
N GLY A 897 4.62 7.41 -22.84
CA GLY A 897 4.41 8.28 -24.00
C GLY A 897 3.02 8.17 -24.62
N ALA A 898 2.83 8.87 -25.75
CA ALA A 898 1.54 9.04 -26.42
C ALA A 898 1.29 8.00 -27.53
N VAL A 899 2.20 7.03 -27.70
CA VAL A 899 2.07 5.94 -28.68
C VAL A 899 1.50 4.71 -27.99
N VAL A 900 0.34 4.25 -28.46
CA VAL A 900 -0.38 3.09 -27.89
C VAL A 900 0.34 1.77 -28.14
N TRP A 901 0.11 0.80 -27.25
CA TRP A 901 0.81 -0.48 -27.23
C TRP A 901 0.69 -1.26 -28.56
N GLU A 902 -0.46 -1.21 -29.23
CA GLU A 902 -0.69 -1.89 -30.49
C GLU A 902 0.25 -1.40 -31.60
N ALA A 903 0.53 -0.09 -31.64
CA ALA A 903 1.46 0.49 -32.60
C ALA A 903 2.91 0.09 -32.30
N LEU A 904 3.27 0.01 -31.01
CA LEU A 904 4.60 -0.45 -30.58
C LEU A 904 4.80 -1.92 -30.96
N SER A 905 3.88 -2.80 -30.56
CA SER A 905 3.96 -4.24 -30.80
C SER A 905 3.99 -4.56 -32.31
N GLY A 906 3.17 -3.86 -33.12
CA GLY A 906 3.17 -4.05 -34.57
C GLY A 906 4.51 -3.66 -35.21
N MET A 907 5.12 -2.56 -34.75
CA MET A 907 6.43 -2.13 -35.24
C MET A 907 7.55 -3.07 -34.78
N GLU A 908 7.50 -3.56 -33.53
CA GLU A 908 8.45 -4.56 -33.03
C GLU A 908 8.43 -5.83 -33.88
N GLU A 909 7.23 -6.35 -34.20
CA GLU A 909 7.05 -7.52 -35.05
C GLU A 909 7.53 -7.27 -36.49
N GLU A 910 7.19 -6.12 -37.08
CA GLU A 910 7.64 -5.76 -38.43
C GLU A 910 9.17 -5.74 -38.52
N ILE A 911 9.83 -5.08 -37.56
CA ILE A 911 11.30 -4.98 -37.52
C ILE A 911 11.90 -6.37 -37.34
N PHE A 912 11.40 -7.14 -36.38
CA PHE A 912 11.90 -8.48 -36.09
C PHE A 912 11.79 -9.40 -37.32
N GLU A 913 10.62 -9.44 -37.96
CA GLU A 913 10.38 -10.28 -39.14
C GLU A 913 11.19 -9.83 -40.36
N THR A 914 11.38 -8.52 -40.54
CA THR A 914 12.19 -7.98 -41.64
C THR A 914 13.66 -8.35 -41.47
N LEU A 915 14.22 -8.21 -40.27
CA LEU A 915 15.58 -8.67 -39.97
C LEU A 915 15.70 -10.20 -40.13
N ARG A 916 14.74 -10.96 -39.59
CA ARG A 916 14.71 -12.42 -39.71
C ARG A 916 14.70 -12.85 -41.17
N LYS A 917 13.94 -12.18 -42.04
CA LYS A 917 13.88 -12.47 -43.48
C LYS A 917 15.17 -12.11 -44.20
N GLY A 918 15.83 -11.02 -43.83
CA GLY A 918 17.11 -10.59 -44.41
C GLY A 918 18.34 -11.41 -43.99
N CYS A 919 18.27 -12.18 -42.91
CA CYS A 919 19.35 -13.08 -42.47
C CYS A 919 19.60 -14.24 -43.45
N ASP A 920 20.86 -14.53 -43.79
CA ASP A 920 21.26 -15.66 -44.64
C ASP A 920 21.41 -16.98 -43.85
N ASN A 921 21.74 -16.90 -42.56
CA ASN A 921 21.86 -18.02 -41.63
C ASN A 921 20.68 -18.05 -40.65
N LYS A 922 19.57 -18.70 -41.06
CA LYS A 922 18.34 -18.80 -40.24
C LYS A 922 18.56 -19.54 -38.90
N PRO A 923 19.25 -20.69 -38.83
CA PRO A 923 19.53 -21.34 -37.55
C PRO A 923 20.38 -20.47 -36.61
N GLY A 924 21.31 -19.69 -37.17
CA GLY A 924 22.10 -18.71 -36.41
C GLY A 924 21.23 -17.61 -35.80
N PHE A 925 20.26 -17.08 -36.56
CA PHE A 925 19.28 -16.11 -36.04
C PHE A 925 18.43 -16.69 -34.92
N THR A 926 17.90 -17.92 -35.07
CA THR A 926 17.08 -18.59 -34.05
C THR A 926 17.79 -18.71 -32.70
N LYS A 927 19.12 -18.88 -32.68
CA LYS A 927 19.91 -18.96 -31.44
C LYS A 927 19.97 -17.66 -30.65
N VAL A 928 19.84 -16.52 -31.31
CA VAL A 928 19.97 -15.18 -30.70
C VAL A 928 18.65 -14.41 -30.67
N LYS A 929 17.55 -15.04 -31.12
CA LYS A 929 16.25 -14.39 -31.36
C LYS A 929 15.77 -13.56 -30.16
N ASP A 930 15.85 -14.08 -28.93
CA ASP A 930 15.32 -13.41 -27.74
C ASP A 930 16.16 -12.15 -27.40
N LYS A 931 17.46 -12.16 -27.72
CA LYS A 931 18.34 -11.00 -27.54
C LYS A 931 18.05 -9.93 -28.59
N VAL A 932 17.79 -10.32 -29.83
CA VAL A 932 17.42 -9.40 -30.91
C VAL A 932 16.06 -8.76 -30.61
N GLU A 933 15.06 -9.57 -30.28
CA GLU A 933 13.70 -9.14 -29.92
C GLU A 933 13.71 -8.18 -28.71
N GLY A 934 14.41 -8.53 -27.63
CA GLY A 934 14.50 -7.66 -26.46
C GLY A 934 15.16 -6.30 -26.73
N ASN A 935 16.16 -6.24 -27.62
CA ASN A 935 16.78 -4.98 -28.01
C ASN A 935 15.92 -4.16 -28.98
N ILE A 936 15.14 -4.81 -29.86
CA ILE A 936 14.14 -4.13 -30.71
C ILE A 936 13.05 -3.51 -29.82
N ALA A 937 12.50 -4.25 -28.87
CA ALA A 937 11.50 -3.70 -27.93
C ALA A 937 12.07 -2.56 -27.08
N TYR A 938 13.35 -2.64 -26.68
CA TYR A 938 14.02 -1.53 -26.01
C TYR A 938 14.17 -0.30 -26.93
N MET A 939 14.57 -0.49 -28.19
CA MET A 939 14.66 0.57 -29.18
C MET A 939 13.31 1.23 -29.42
N VAL A 940 12.28 0.46 -29.77
CA VAL A 940 10.94 0.95 -30.14
C VAL A 940 10.32 1.77 -29.02
N ARG A 941 10.38 1.28 -27.76
CA ARG A 941 9.87 2.03 -26.61
C ARG A 941 10.58 3.36 -26.38
N ASN A 942 11.90 3.40 -26.51
CA ASN A 942 12.64 4.66 -26.36
C ASN A 942 12.40 5.60 -27.54
N LEU A 943 12.27 5.08 -28.75
CA LEU A 943 11.94 5.90 -29.93
C LEU A 943 10.55 6.53 -29.79
N ALA A 944 9.56 5.78 -29.32
CA ALA A 944 8.22 6.30 -29.05
C ALA A 944 8.20 7.43 -28.01
N LEU A 945 9.06 7.35 -26.98
CA LEU A 945 9.23 8.43 -26.00
C LEU A 945 9.84 9.68 -26.64
N ALA A 946 10.89 9.53 -27.44
CA ALA A 946 11.50 10.66 -28.17
C ALA A 946 10.48 11.34 -29.11
N CYS A 947 9.75 10.55 -29.90
CA CYS A 947 8.71 11.04 -30.81
C CYS A 947 7.54 11.68 -30.06
N THR A 948 7.21 11.23 -28.85
CA THR A 948 6.20 11.91 -28.01
C THR A 948 6.64 13.32 -27.63
N VAL A 949 7.93 13.51 -27.32
CA VAL A 949 8.47 14.85 -27.03
C VAL A 949 8.50 15.72 -28.29
N GLU A 950 8.89 15.16 -29.43
CA GLU A 950 8.89 15.86 -30.72
C GLU A 950 7.49 16.32 -31.10
N ALA A 951 6.49 15.42 -31.01
CA ALA A 951 5.10 15.74 -31.28
C ALA A 951 4.55 16.86 -30.37
N ALA A 952 4.85 16.80 -29.06
CA ALA A 952 4.42 17.85 -28.13
C ALA A 952 5.06 19.21 -28.47
N ARG A 953 6.33 19.22 -28.89
CA ARG A 953 7.02 20.42 -29.36
C ARG A 953 6.41 20.99 -30.63
N GLU A 954 6.10 20.14 -31.61
CA GLU A 954 5.43 20.54 -32.85
C GLU A 954 4.06 21.16 -32.59
N LEU A 955 3.33 20.63 -31.61
CA LEU A 955 2.03 21.13 -31.19
C LEU A 955 2.10 22.33 -30.22
N GLN A 956 3.29 22.71 -29.77
CA GLN A 956 3.53 23.76 -28.76
C GLN A 956 2.75 23.50 -27.45
N VAL A 957 2.75 22.25 -27.01
CA VAL A 957 2.06 21.80 -25.79
C VAL A 957 3.10 21.33 -24.77
N ASP A 958 2.97 21.80 -23.52
CA ASP A 958 3.79 21.30 -22.43
C ASP A 958 3.44 19.85 -22.09
N LEU A 959 4.46 19.01 -21.97
CA LEU A 959 4.27 17.62 -21.58
C LEU A 959 3.81 17.52 -20.12
N PRO A 960 2.84 16.65 -19.83
CA PRO A 960 2.22 16.61 -18.53
C PRO A 960 3.11 16.01 -17.46
N LEU A 961 2.79 16.31 -16.20
CA LEU A 961 3.56 15.86 -15.04
C LEU A 961 3.69 14.34 -15.00
N SER A 962 2.62 13.60 -15.30
CA SER A 962 2.62 12.14 -15.40
C SER A 962 3.62 11.58 -16.42
N PHE A 963 3.86 12.29 -17.53
CA PHE A 963 4.85 11.89 -18.53
C PHE A 963 6.26 12.17 -18.04
N ARG A 964 6.47 13.34 -17.42
CA ARG A 964 7.78 13.80 -16.94
C ARG A 964 8.23 13.16 -15.63
N SER A 965 7.36 12.41 -14.96
CA SER A 965 7.61 11.77 -13.66
C SER A 965 7.99 10.29 -13.80
N GLY A 966 8.15 9.60 -12.66
CA GLY A 966 8.44 8.16 -12.64
C GLY A 966 9.75 7.79 -13.35
N ALA A 967 9.68 6.90 -14.33
CA ALA A 967 10.82 6.47 -15.14
C ALA A 967 11.46 7.62 -15.95
N ASN A 968 10.68 8.65 -16.27
CA ASN A 968 11.17 9.81 -17.01
C ASN A 968 11.73 10.92 -16.11
N GLY A 969 11.46 10.86 -14.81
CA GLY A 969 11.97 11.81 -13.83
C GLY A 969 13.50 11.82 -13.73
N ARG A 970 14.03 12.86 -13.10
CA ARG A 970 15.46 13.04 -12.82
C ARG A 970 15.68 13.10 -11.32
N ASP A 971 16.91 12.83 -10.90
CA ASP A 971 17.29 13.14 -9.53
C ASP A 971 17.36 14.66 -9.36
N THR A 972 17.05 15.12 -8.16
CA THR A 972 17.30 16.50 -7.76
C THR A 972 18.80 16.77 -7.74
N ALA A 973 19.19 18.05 -7.89
CA ALA A 973 20.58 18.43 -7.71
C ALA A 973 21.02 18.15 -6.26
N PHE A 974 20.11 18.33 -5.30
CA PHE A 974 20.33 17.99 -3.90
C PHE A 974 20.72 16.51 -3.70
N HIS A 975 19.98 15.57 -4.30
CA HIS A 975 20.26 14.15 -4.18
C HIS A 975 21.52 13.70 -4.95
N GLU A 976 21.77 14.27 -6.14
CA GLU A 976 22.99 14.00 -6.90
C GLU A 976 24.25 14.48 -6.15
N GLN A 977 24.22 15.66 -5.54
CA GLN A 977 25.31 16.16 -4.70
C GLN A 977 25.52 15.27 -3.47
N ALA A 978 24.44 14.81 -2.84
CA ALA A 978 24.53 13.87 -1.72
C ALA A 978 25.18 12.53 -2.13
N LYS A 979 24.81 11.97 -3.29
CA LYS A 979 25.45 10.77 -3.84
C LYS A 979 26.94 10.99 -4.15
N GLN A 980 27.30 12.18 -4.61
CA GLN A 980 28.69 12.53 -4.87
C GLN A 980 29.51 12.55 -3.57
N LEU A 981 28.97 13.12 -2.50
CA LEU A 981 29.59 13.10 -1.18
C LEU A 981 29.80 11.67 -0.68
N ASP A 982 28.82 10.78 -0.89
CA ASP A 982 28.90 9.37 -0.46
C ASP A 982 29.97 8.56 -1.18
N LYS A 983 30.44 8.95 -2.37
CA LYS A 983 31.59 8.30 -3.05
C LYS A 983 32.88 8.36 -2.22
N THR A 984 32.98 9.29 -1.28
CA THR A 984 34.14 9.43 -0.38
C THR A 984 34.08 8.52 0.85
N ARG A 985 32.94 7.85 1.07
CA ARG A 985 32.63 7.04 2.26
C ARG A 985 32.49 5.56 1.90
N SER A 986 32.62 4.68 2.89
CA SER A 986 32.47 3.23 2.70
C SER A 986 31.01 2.75 2.67
N ALA A 987 30.09 3.59 3.13
CA ALA A 987 28.66 3.35 3.14
C ALA A 987 27.92 4.68 2.93
N PRO A 988 26.73 4.66 2.29
CA PRO A 988 25.92 5.85 2.12
C PRO A 988 25.56 6.49 3.47
N TYR A 989 25.63 7.81 3.52
CA TYR A 989 25.20 8.62 4.66
C TYR A 989 24.42 9.82 4.14
N TRP A 990 25.05 10.65 3.30
CA TRP A 990 24.46 11.88 2.80
C TRP A 990 23.23 11.62 1.93
N ALA A 991 23.23 10.57 1.09
CA ALA A 991 22.10 10.27 0.22
C ALA A 991 20.97 9.48 0.91
N THR A 992 21.07 9.19 2.21
CA THR A 992 19.98 8.54 2.95
C THR A 992 18.79 9.49 3.12
N THR A 993 17.57 8.97 3.08
CA THR A 993 16.35 9.80 3.10
C THR A 993 16.25 10.62 4.37
N ARG A 994 16.57 10.02 5.53
CA ARG A 994 16.58 10.71 6.83
C ARG A 994 17.58 11.87 6.90
N GLU A 995 18.75 11.74 6.26
CA GLU A 995 19.78 12.79 6.24
C GLU A 995 19.46 13.89 5.23
N LEU A 996 18.81 13.55 4.11
CA LEU A 996 18.23 14.54 3.20
C LEU A 996 17.14 15.34 3.93
N PHE A 997 16.26 14.65 4.68
CA PHE A 997 15.18 15.27 5.44
C PHE A 997 15.72 16.25 6.49
N ALA A 998 16.65 15.80 7.33
CA ALA A 998 17.18 16.64 8.41
C ALA A 998 17.93 17.88 7.89
N ARG A 999 18.73 17.75 6.82
CA ARG A 999 19.44 18.90 6.21
C ARG A 999 18.49 19.85 5.49
N ALA A 1000 17.52 19.33 4.75
CA ALA A 1000 16.53 20.17 4.09
C ALA A 1000 15.62 20.88 5.10
N GLY A 1001 15.24 20.20 6.19
CA GLY A 1001 14.48 20.79 7.29
C GLY A 1001 15.25 21.86 8.05
N ALA A 1002 16.54 21.65 8.31
CA ALA A 1002 17.40 22.69 8.89
C ALA A 1002 17.50 23.92 7.96
N ALA A 1003 17.66 23.72 6.65
CA ALA A 1003 17.65 24.80 5.67
C ALA A 1003 16.30 25.54 5.63
N TYR A 1004 15.19 24.83 5.81
CA TYR A 1004 13.86 25.42 5.94
C TYR A 1004 13.72 26.26 7.21
N VAL A 1005 14.18 25.78 8.37
CA VAL A 1005 14.18 26.57 9.63
C VAL A 1005 14.99 27.85 9.48
N LEU A 1006 16.16 27.78 8.82
CA LEU A 1006 16.96 28.97 8.53
C LEU A 1006 16.17 29.98 7.66
N ASP A 1007 15.48 29.52 6.61
CA ASP A 1007 14.67 30.39 5.76
C ASP A 1007 13.52 31.05 6.53
N GLN A 1008 12.90 30.35 7.49
CA GLN A 1008 11.84 30.91 8.32
C GLN A 1008 12.37 31.98 9.29
N LEU A 1009 13.55 31.77 9.88
CA LEU A 1009 14.20 32.79 10.73
C LEU A 1009 14.54 34.04 9.90
N ASP A 1010 15.14 33.86 8.72
CA ASP A 1010 15.50 34.95 7.82
C ASP A 1010 14.26 35.75 7.37
N ALA A 1011 13.15 35.06 7.07
CA ALA A 1011 11.88 35.69 6.71
C ALA A 1011 11.30 36.56 7.83
N LYS A 1012 11.61 36.23 9.09
CA LYS A 1012 11.25 37.02 10.28
C LYS A 1012 12.31 38.06 10.69
N GLY A 1013 13.43 38.15 9.97
CA GLY A 1013 14.55 39.02 10.31
C GLY A 1013 15.29 38.60 11.59
N ALA A 1014 15.17 37.33 11.97
CA ALA A 1014 15.82 36.74 13.14
C ALA A 1014 17.09 35.99 12.76
N ARG A 1015 17.97 35.76 13.73
CA ARG A 1015 19.17 34.92 13.59
C ARG A 1015 19.36 34.12 14.87
N SER A 1016 19.65 32.82 14.75
CA SER A 1016 19.85 31.94 15.90
C SER A 1016 20.92 30.89 15.59
N ASP A 1017 22.19 31.27 15.77
CA ASP A 1017 23.33 30.44 15.35
C ASP A 1017 23.46 29.13 16.15
N TYR A 1018 22.90 29.06 17.37
CA TYR A 1018 22.89 27.83 18.16
C TYR A 1018 21.83 26.84 17.63
N LEU A 1019 20.70 27.36 17.15
CA LEU A 1019 19.64 26.58 16.52
C LEU A 1019 20.10 25.99 15.19
N VAL A 1020 20.48 26.85 14.25
CA VAL A 1020 20.85 26.46 12.89
C VAL A 1020 21.90 27.41 12.32
N TYR A 1021 22.95 26.85 11.74
CA TYR A 1021 23.95 27.64 11.03
C TYR A 1021 24.63 26.78 9.95
N GLY A 1022 25.06 27.41 8.86
CA GLY A 1022 25.69 26.73 7.72
C GLY A 1022 24.75 25.93 6.82
N ALA A 1023 23.43 26.10 6.97
CA ALA A 1023 22.41 25.57 6.06
C ALA A 1023 22.13 26.52 4.87
N ASP A 1024 22.88 27.61 4.73
CA ASP A 1024 22.73 28.61 3.67
C ASP A 1024 23.19 28.06 2.29
N GLU A 1025 22.66 28.63 1.21
CA GLU A 1025 22.91 28.11 -0.14
C GLU A 1025 24.36 28.29 -0.62
N GLN A 1026 25.05 29.35 -0.17
CA GLN A 1026 26.33 29.78 -0.74
C GLN A 1026 27.53 29.11 -0.07
N ARG A 1027 27.44 28.76 1.21
CA ARG A 1027 28.57 28.27 2.02
C ARG A 1027 29.36 27.13 1.38
N TYR A 1028 28.66 26.12 0.87
CA TYR A 1028 29.30 24.93 0.29
C TYR A 1028 29.25 24.90 -1.24
N ALA A 1029 28.81 25.99 -1.89
CA ALA A 1029 28.65 26.04 -3.34
C ALA A 1029 29.97 25.78 -4.10
N SER A 1030 31.12 26.15 -3.51
CA SER A 1030 32.46 25.93 -4.07
C SER A 1030 33.25 24.81 -3.40
N HIS A 1031 32.62 23.99 -2.54
CA HIS A 1031 33.33 22.96 -1.80
C HIS A 1031 33.80 21.82 -2.72
N PRO A 1032 35.06 21.36 -2.63
CA PRO A 1032 35.70 20.53 -3.65
C PRO A 1032 35.09 19.13 -3.83
N VAL A 1033 34.35 18.64 -2.84
CA VAL A 1033 33.74 17.29 -2.87
C VAL A 1033 32.21 17.30 -3.01
N GLY A 1034 31.57 18.47 -2.99
CA GLY A 1034 30.12 18.64 -3.15
C GLY A 1034 29.44 19.48 -2.07
N ASN A 1035 28.15 19.75 -2.25
CA ASN A 1035 27.33 20.56 -1.33
C ASN A 1035 26.31 19.69 -0.56
N PRO A 1036 26.28 19.76 0.79
CA PRO A 1036 25.35 18.98 1.59
C PRO A 1036 23.95 19.60 1.74
N ASN A 1037 23.66 20.79 1.24
CA ASN A 1037 22.36 21.46 1.44
C ASN A 1037 21.58 21.57 0.14
N PRO A 1038 20.22 21.63 0.20
CA PRO A 1038 19.44 21.97 -0.98
C PRO A 1038 19.71 23.43 -1.39
N THR A 1039 19.68 23.69 -2.69
CA THR A 1039 19.92 25.03 -3.25
C THR A 1039 18.99 25.31 -4.43
N GLY A 1040 18.80 26.59 -4.76
CA GLY A 1040 18.13 27.02 -5.98
C GLY A 1040 16.69 26.54 -6.07
N SER A 1041 16.34 25.87 -7.17
CA SER A 1041 14.97 25.36 -7.39
C SER A 1041 14.60 24.27 -6.40
N ASP A 1042 15.54 23.40 -6.03
CA ASP A 1042 15.26 22.29 -5.11
C ASP A 1042 14.89 22.84 -3.72
N ARG A 1043 15.60 23.85 -3.23
CA ARG A 1043 15.30 24.48 -1.93
C ARG A 1043 13.90 25.11 -1.91
N ARG A 1044 13.51 25.82 -2.97
CA ARG A 1044 12.17 26.44 -3.09
C ARG A 1044 11.04 25.40 -3.11
N VAL A 1045 11.20 24.34 -3.90
CA VAL A 1045 10.21 23.24 -3.96
C VAL A 1045 10.11 22.55 -2.61
N LEU A 1046 11.24 22.28 -1.96
CA LEU A 1046 11.26 21.65 -0.64
C LEU A 1046 10.60 22.54 0.42
N ALA A 1047 10.76 23.86 0.36
CA ALA A 1047 10.10 24.78 1.28
C ALA A 1047 8.56 24.67 1.21
N GLU A 1048 7.98 24.52 0.02
CA GLU A 1048 6.53 24.29 -0.14
C GLU A 1048 6.10 22.96 0.49
N HIS A 1049 6.88 21.90 0.31
CA HIS A 1049 6.61 20.60 0.94
C HIS A 1049 6.76 20.65 2.47
N PHE A 1050 7.74 21.38 3.00
CA PHE A 1050 7.88 21.60 4.44
C PHE A 1050 6.75 22.47 5.00
N ASN A 1051 6.26 23.48 4.27
CA ASN A 1051 5.08 24.26 4.68
C ASN A 1051 3.87 23.35 4.92
N ASN A 1052 3.63 22.40 4.00
CA ASN A 1052 2.55 21.42 4.11
C ASN A 1052 2.77 20.47 5.29
N LEU A 1053 3.99 19.94 5.45
CA LEU A 1053 4.33 19.04 6.56
C LEU A 1053 4.13 19.73 7.91
N MET A 1054 4.62 20.96 8.03
CA MET A 1054 4.50 21.73 9.26
C MET A 1054 3.07 22.17 9.54
N ALA A 1055 2.24 22.37 8.50
CA ALA A 1055 0.81 22.59 8.69
C ALA A 1055 0.12 21.37 9.30
N GLU A 1056 0.40 20.18 8.78
CA GLU A 1056 -0.13 18.93 9.36
C GLU A 1056 0.36 18.72 10.79
N TYR A 1057 1.65 18.95 11.06
CA TYR A 1057 2.21 18.82 12.40
C TYR A 1057 1.61 19.82 13.39
N ARG A 1058 1.47 21.10 12.99
CA ARG A 1058 0.82 22.14 13.80
C ARG A 1058 -0.60 21.75 14.21
N LEU A 1059 -1.39 21.24 13.27
CA LEU A 1059 -2.75 20.78 13.54
C LEU A 1059 -2.78 19.65 14.58
N ARG A 1060 -1.83 18.70 14.52
CA ARG A 1060 -1.71 17.61 15.52
C ARG A 1060 -1.39 18.15 16.92
N CYS A 1061 -0.54 19.18 17.01
CA CYS A 1061 -0.22 19.82 18.29
C CYS A 1061 -1.45 20.51 18.92
N VAL A 1062 -2.33 21.09 18.09
CA VAL A 1062 -3.52 21.81 18.58
C VAL A 1062 -4.65 20.86 18.94
N SER A 1063 -4.97 19.87 18.10
CA SER A 1063 -6.07 18.93 18.34
C SER A 1063 -5.89 18.13 19.63
N ARG A 1064 -4.66 17.76 19.98
CA ARG A 1064 -4.33 17.13 21.27
C ARG A 1064 -4.58 18.06 22.45
N ALA A 1065 -4.19 19.32 22.32
CA ALA A 1065 -4.39 20.31 23.38
C ALA A 1065 -5.88 20.60 23.62
N GLU A 1066 -6.71 20.56 22.59
CA GLU A 1066 -8.17 20.72 22.71
C GLU A 1066 -8.83 19.48 23.33
N ALA A 1067 -8.39 18.27 22.94
CA ALA A 1067 -8.87 17.01 23.53
C ALA A 1067 -8.64 16.93 25.05
N ASP A 1068 -7.52 17.45 25.55
CA ASP A 1068 -7.21 17.50 26.98
C ASP A 1068 -8.05 18.52 27.76
N THR A 1069 -8.62 19.54 27.10
CA THR A 1069 -9.46 20.56 27.74
C THR A 1069 -10.92 20.14 27.91
N GLY A 1070 -11.34 19.03 27.30
CA GLY A 1070 -12.74 18.59 27.32
C GLY A 1070 -13.71 19.58 26.68
N VAL A 1071 -13.19 20.60 25.98
CA VAL A 1071 -13.97 21.51 25.16
C VAL A 1071 -14.20 20.79 23.85
N GLU A 1072 -15.36 20.15 23.73
CA GLU A 1072 -15.84 19.73 22.41
C GLU A 1072 -15.93 20.98 21.52
N PRO A 1073 -15.35 20.97 20.30
CA PRO A 1073 -15.43 22.09 19.37
C PRO A 1073 -16.87 22.46 19.01
#